data_AF-A0A212J9P7-F1
#
_entry.id   AF-A0A212J9P7-F1
#
_cell.length_a   1.000
_cell.length_b   1.000
_cell.length_c   1.000
_cell.angle_alpha   90.00
_cell.angle_beta   90.00
_cell.angle_gamma   90.00
#
_symmetry.space_group_name_H-M   'P 1'
#
loop_
_entity.id
_entity.type
_entity.pdbx_description
1 polymer ?
#
loop_
_entity_poly.entity_id
_entity_poly.type
_entity_poly.pdbx_seq_one_letter_code
_entity_poly.pdbx_strand_id
1 'polypeptide(L)'
;MKKLLVALGLALSMQFAYAQKSVYTELPGRLFTQGKEMFLDNNYVGCINSLEEFVKQSQDAKLLPEAEYMIVSSMYYQGKAGDATLLKDYLEKYPSTYHRNQICFFIGSTHFAEKEWQKALYWLSQADMDYLDVKEQEDYSYRTAYANLQAGNRNEAKRLFGLLTRNSSKYAEPASYYMAYANFQDGEYEQAIPIFRKLKNKGEYKESATFFLVQTSYLQGNLSETIAEGRDYIATYPGSTNTAEVYRLLGNSYYRQGDARNSIVSYEKYLESATTTFRDDMYQLAEAYYQTNAHGNAINALKRDVASTDDLLGQAGYMLLGQSYLKVNDTPNAIMAFDAAARTQFNKTISEEALYNYVMLMNRGGGSAFGQAITASQRFLTEYPSSKYTDEVNEALASTLLSTKNYNTALSAINSIQTPGRQILDAKQLILFQLGVQESIDGQYDAAQRDLNAAINMGNYNAEARNEAYFWRGDLAYRKGNYSAAARDYSSYIAQASTKQQNYPLALYNLAYTDFQQKNYSKALTNFKKYISAETNRQSPNYPDALNRIGDCYLYNRNFSDAESYYSQAVNVNPANADYSEFQKAFVLGLQRNYNGKVSALNNMMTKYPNSQYYDNALFEKSRALVMLNKEPEAISVLEKLLKEYPKSNLAQKAGVQLGQLYFNTNNPQKSIAAYKEVVNNYPNSEEARTAIQSMEGVYKDINDIGSYASYVNSLGKGTVLSASRQDSLTYLAAENVYMKGRKDESKTALNRYLQTYPNGVFASDAHFYLGSMAFEAKDFTSALGNFKEVINSNNPKYIDDALIYASGIEFDRKNYEAAYGAYEHLNMVASKSENKDVAQLGMLRCAYLMKKDQDVVAAADKLLQNKAQGSVANEARFYRGQSLKNLGQSEKAIADLQEVAKDTRSAFGAESQYLLADIYYQANSYDKAEKQIQSFMKEGTPHEYWMARAIVLLSDVYAAKGDKFQARQYLESLQANYKGQETDLTEMISSRLAALK
;
A
#
# COMPACT_ATOMS: atom_id res chain seq x y z
N MET A 1 30.88 35.30 -145.11
CA MET A 1 31.97 36.19 -145.57
C MET A 1 31.54 37.63 -145.38
N LYS A 2 32.27 38.42 -144.57
CA LYS A 2 32.39 39.91 -144.60
C LYS A 2 31.07 40.71 -144.39
N LYS A 3 30.96 41.88 -143.77
CA LYS A 3 31.80 42.87 -143.05
C LYS A 3 30.79 44.02 -142.76
N LEU A 4 30.94 44.75 -141.63
CA LEU A 4 30.67 46.21 -141.45
C LEU A 4 29.26 46.78 -141.79
N LEU A 5 28.73 47.90 -141.29
CA LEU A 5 28.92 48.86 -140.17
C LEU A 5 27.87 49.98 -140.46
N VAL A 6 27.38 50.67 -139.41
CA VAL A 6 26.67 51.98 -139.39
C VAL A 6 25.14 51.97 -139.61
N ALA A 7 24.25 52.64 -138.85
CA ALA A 7 24.11 53.10 -137.45
C ALA A 7 23.10 54.28 -137.43
N LEU A 8 22.22 54.28 -136.41
CA LEU A 8 21.71 55.41 -135.60
C LEU A 8 21.09 56.70 -136.19
N GLY A 9 20.06 57.18 -135.48
CA GLY A 9 19.85 58.61 -135.17
C GLY A 9 18.39 58.96 -134.84
N LEU A 10 17.97 58.90 -133.55
CA LEU A 10 17.72 60.07 -132.66
C LEU A 10 16.41 60.82 -132.99
N ALA A 11 15.59 61.38 -132.09
CA ALA A 11 15.39 61.44 -130.64
C ALA A 11 14.29 62.51 -130.43
N LEU A 12 13.66 62.58 -129.25
CA LEU A 12 12.73 63.66 -128.80
C LEU A 12 11.39 63.69 -129.57
N SER A 13 10.21 64.00 -129.01
CA SER A 13 9.82 64.76 -127.83
C SER A 13 8.29 64.68 -127.71
N MET A 14 7.77 64.61 -126.48
CA MET A 14 6.61 65.38 -125.96
C MET A 14 5.25 65.17 -126.69
N GLN A 15 4.07 65.03 -126.06
CA GLN A 15 3.62 65.43 -124.74
C GLN A 15 2.12 65.05 -124.60
N PHE A 16 1.69 64.83 -123.35
CA PHE A 16 0.32 64.87 -122.79
C PHE A 16 -0.75 63.83 -123.22
N ALA A 17 -1.08 62.91 -122.29
CA ALA A 17 -2.45 62.81 -121.73
C ALA A 17 -2.48 61.95 -120.44
N TYR A 18 -2.93 62.60 -119.36
CA TYR A 18 -3.36 62.20 -118.01
C TYR A 18 -3.37 60.72 -117.58
N ALA A 19 -2.59 60.43 -116.54
CA ALA A 19 -2.68 59.25 -115.68
C ALA A 19 -3.66 59.47 -114.51
N GLN A 20 -4.47 58.44 -114.21
CA GLN A 20 -5.18 58.31 -112.93
C GLN A 20 -4.17 58.04 -111.80
N LYS A 21 -4.27 58.80 -110.70
CA LYS A 21 -3.52 58.58 -109.45
C LYS A 21 -3.85 57.20 -108.85
N SER A 22 -2.84 56.39 -108.53
CA SER A 22 -2.97 55.28 -107.57
C SER A 22 -2.59 55.75 -106.16
N VAL A 23 -3.32 55.26 -105.17
CA VAL A 23 -3.45 55.76 -103.78
C VAL A 23 -2.21 55.49 -102.88
N TYR A 24 -1.03 55.20 -103.44
CA TYR A 24 0.10 54.62 -102.68
C TYR A 24 1.22 55.58 -102.24
N THR A 25 0.97 56.89 -102.08
CA THR A 25 2.03 57.86 -101.68
C THR A 25 1.55 58.91 -100.66
N GLU A 26 1.08 58.48 -99.49
CA GLU A 26 1.05 59.30 -98.28
C GLU A 26 1.96 58.69 -97.20
N LEU A 27 2.78 59.51 -96.52
CA LEU A 27 3.77 59.10 -95.52
C LEU A 27 3.21 58.12 -94.44
N PRO A 28 1.97 58.30 -93.92
CA PRO A 28 1.38 57.37 -92.94
C PRO A 28 1.19 55.95 -93.48
N GLY A 29 0.73 55.75 -94.71
CA GLY A 29 0.47 54.41 -95.26
C GLY A 29 1.74 53.54 -95.34
N ARG A 30 2.90 54.16 -95.56
CA ARG A 30 4.20 53.47 -95.59
C ARG A 30 4.63 52.98 -94.21
N LEU A 31 4.50 53.83 -93.19
CA LEU A 31 4.85 53.48 -91.79
C LEU A 31 3.99 52.32 -91.29
N PHE A 32 2.69 52.32 -91.61
CA PHE A 32 1.79 51.21 -91.30
C PHE A 32 2.23 49.90 -91.95
N THR A 33 2.53 49.93 -93.25
CA THR A 33 2.94 48.72 -94.00
C THR A 33 4.25 48.16 -93.45
N GLN A 34 5.23 49.03 -93.21
CA GLN A 34 6.52 48.65 -92.63
C GLN A 34 6.37 48.06 -91.22
N GLY A 35 5.56 48.69 -90.37
CA GLY A 35 5.28 48.17 -89.03
C GLY A 35 4.57 46.83 -89.05
N LYS A 36 3.62 46.64 -89.96
CA LYS A 36 2.93 45.36 -90.18
C LYS A 36 3.87 44.25 -90.66
N GLU A 37 4.76 44.53 -91.61
CA GLU A 37 5.78 43.56 -92.05
C GLU A 37 6.69 43.16 -90.89
N MET A 38 7.15 44.14 -90.10
CA MET A 38 7.97 43.88 -88.91
C MET A 38 7.23 43.06 -87.84
N PHE A 39 5.93 43.27 -87.67
CA PHE A 39 5.09 42.46 -86.79
C PHE A 39 5.05 40.99 -87.24
N LEU A 40 4.80 40.76 -88.54
CA LEU A 40 4.76 39.43 -89.14
C LEU A 40 6.12 38.71 -89.09
N ASP A 41 7.21 39.45 -89.20
CA ASP A 41 8.58 38.95 -89.08
C ASP A 41 9.04 38.73 -87.62
N ASN A 42 8.15 38.94 -86.63
CA ASN A 42 8.44 38.91 -85.18
C ASN A 42 9.49 39.95 -84.73
N ASN A 43 9.77 40.98 -85.54
CA ASN A 43 10.59 42.13 -85.15
C ASN A 43 9.73 43.14 -84.36
N TYR A 44 9.34 42.74 -83.16
CA TYR A 44 8.41 43.49 -82.30
C TYR A 44 8.92 44.89 -81.92
N VAL A 45 10.24 45.08 -81.79
CA VAL A 45 10.82 46.40 -81.47
C VAL A 45 10.69 47.35 -82.66
N GLY A 46 11.01 46.88 -83.88
CA GLY A 46 10.86 47.67 -85.10
C GLY A 46 9.39 47.97 -85.42
N CYS A 47 8.50 47.00 -85.18
CA CYS A 47 7.05 47.14 -85.32
C CYS A 47 6.53 48.30 -84.45
N ILE A 48 6.80 48.28 -83.14
CA ILE A 48 6.36 49.31 -82.20
C ILE A 48 6.85 50.69 -82.66
N ASN A 49 8.15 50.84 -82.91
CA ASN A 49 8.73 52.13 -83.31
C ASN A 49 8.06 52.70 -84.59
N SER A 50 7.79 51.84 -85.57
CA SER A 50 7.20 52.26 -86.86
C SER A 50 5.70 52.59 -86.73
N LEU A 51 4.97 51.79 -85.95
CA LEU A 51 3.52 51.96 -85.78
C LEU A 51 3.15 53.05 -84.78
N GLU A 52 3.96 53.31 -83.75
CA GLU A 52 3.75 54.46 -82.85
C GLU A 52 3.87 55.77 -83.62
N GLU A 53 4.85 55.88 -84.53
CA GLU A 53 5.01 57.05 -85.38
C GLU A 53 3.87 57.18 -86.40
N PHE A 54 3.34 56.05 -86.89
CA PHE A 54 2.11 56.03 -87.67
C PHE A 54 0.89 56.55 -86.89
N VAL A 55 0.67 56.08 -85.66
CA VAL A 55 -0.47 56.46 -84.81
C VAL A 55 -0.46 57.96 -84.50
N LYS A 56 0.72 58.58 -84.34
CA LYS A 56 0.83 60.04 -84.13
C LYS A 56 0.40 60.88 -85.33
N GLN A 57 0.59 60.37 -86.55
CA GLN A 57 0.44 61.15 -87.78
C GLN A 57 -0.84 60.81 -88.58
N SER A 58 -1.46 59.66 -88.31
CA SER A 58 -2.61 59.16 -89.06
C SER A 58 -3.96 59.61 -88.47
N GLN A 59 -4.92 59.93 -89.33
CA GLN A 59 -6.34 60.07 -88.96
C GLN A 59 -7.21 58.95 -89.55
N ASP A 60 -6.58 57.89 -90.07
CA ASP A 60 -7.30 56.76 -90.67
C ASP A 60 -7.98 55.90 -89.59
N ALA A 61 -9.28 56.12 -89.41
CA ALA A 61 -10.11 55.41 -88.43
C ALA A 61 -10.15 53.88 -88.63
N LYS A 62 -9.74 53.35 -89.79
CA LYS A 62 -9.68 51.90 -90.04
C LYS A 62 -8.31 51.30 -89.71
N LEU A 63 -7.22 52.04 -89.94
CA LEU A 63 -5.86 51.55 -89.73
C LEU A 63 -5.33 51.82 -88.31
N LEU A 64 -5.86 52.83 -87.60
CA LEU A 64 -5.46 53.14 -86.22
C LEU A 64 -5.69 51.96 -85.25
N PRO A 65 -6.87 51.29 -85.22
CA PRO A 65 -7.07 50.13 -84.35
C PRO A 65 -6.11 48.96 -84.67
N GLU A 66 -5.85 48.72 -85.95
CA GLU A 66 -4.96 47.66 -86.43
C GLU A 66 -3.49 47.92 -86.03
N ALA A 67 -3.05 49.18 -86.11
CA ALA A 67 -1.71 49.58 -85.68
C ALA A 67 -1.54 49.47 -84.17
N GLU A 68 -2.51 49.99 -83.39
CA GLU A 68 -2.49 49.90 -81.93
C GLU A 68 -2.56 48.43 -81.45
N TYR A 69 -3.35 47.58 -82.11
CA TYR A 69 -3.35 46.14 -81.87
C TYR A 69 -1.96 45.52 -82.02
N MET A 70 -1.27 45.79 -83.13
CA MET A 70 0.08 45.26 -83.37
C MET A 70 1.09 45.79 -82.35
N ILE A 71 0.95 47.03 -81.88
CA ILE A 71 1.79 47.60 -80.81
C ILE A 71 1.56 46.84 -79.50
N VAL A 72 0.32 46.74 -79.01
CA VAL A 72 0.05 46.10 -77.71
C VAL A 72 0.36 44.60 -77.74
N SER A 73 0.14 43.93 -78.88
CA SER A 73 0.53 42.53 -79.11
C SER A 73 2.05 42.38 -79.09
N SER A 74 2.79 43.29 -79.75
CA SER A 74 4.26 43.32 -79.73
C SER A 74 4.82 43.53 -78.31
N MET A 75 4.14 44.33 -77.47
CA MET A 75 4.51 44.52 -76.07
C MET A 75 4.26 43.26 -75.23
N TYR A 76 3.15 42.55 -75.46
CA TYR A 76 2.89 41.24 -74.85
C TYR A 76 3.99 40.24 -75.20
N TYR A 77 4.35 40.09 -76.48
CA TYR A 77 5.40 39.17 -76.91
C TYR A 77 6.79 39.53 -76.35
N GLN A 78 7.05 40.79 -76.01
CA GLN A 78 8.28 41.22 -75.32
C GLN A 78 8.24 41.02 -73.80
N GLY A 79 7.15 40.51 -73.22
CA GLY A 79 6.98 40.42 -71.77
C GLY A 79 6.82 41.77 -71.08
N LYS A 80 6.49 42.82 -71.84
CA LYS A 80 6.32 44.21 -71.36
C LYS A 80 4.86 44.58 -71.11
N ALA A 81 3.94 43.61 -71.14
CA ALA A 81 2.52 43.85 -70.91
C ALA A 81 2.16 44.18 -69.45
N GLY A 82 3.08 44.03 -68.49
CA GLY A 82 2.84 44.36 -67.07
C GLY A 82 1.63 43.61 -66.50
N ASP A 83 0.74 44.33 -65.82
CA ASP A 83 -0.56 43.89 -65.27
C ASP A 83 -1.69 43.83 -66.34
N ALA A 84 -1.29 43.75 -67.61
CA ALA A 84 -2.13 43.81 -68.80
C ALA A 84 -2.89 45.13 -68.98
N THR A 85 -2.51 46.23 -68.32
CA THR A 85 -3.20 47.53 -68.45
C THR A 85 -3.29 48.00 -69.90
N LEU A 86 -2.18 47.99 -70.65
CA LEU A 86 -2.17 48.44 -72.05
C LEU A 86 -3.08 47.58 -72.98
N LEU A 87 -3.23 46.30 -72.66
CA LEU A 87 -4.13 45.39 -73.39
C LEU A 87 -5.60 45.66 -73.03
N LYS A 88 -5.89 46.00 -71.77
CA LYS A 88 -7.23 46.40 -71.29
C LYS A 88 -7.64 47.76 -71.88
N ASP A 89 -6.75 48.74 -71.85
CA ASP A 89 -6.96 50.08 -72.43
C ASP A 89 -7.31 49.98 -73.92
N TYR A 90 -6.65 49.09 -74.67
CA TYR A 90 -6.99 48.82 -76.06
C TYR A 90 -8.43 48.30 -76.24
N LEU A 91 -8.89 47.38 -75.38
CA LEU A 91 -10.27 46.87 -75.43
C LEU A 91 -11.30 47.93 -75.01
N GLU A 92 -10.98 48.79 -74.05
CA GLU A 92 -11.85 49.91 -73.65
C GLU A 92 -11.99 50.94 -74.77
N LYS A 93 -10.88 51.24 -75.47
CA LYS A 93 -10.84 52.17 -76.60
C LYS A 93 -11.51 51.59 -77.86
N TYR A 94 -11.38 50.28 -78.10
CA TYR A 94 -11.91 49.59 -79.28
C TYR A 94 -12.75 48.34 -78.92
N PRO A 95 -13.94 48.50 -78.31
CA PRO A 95 -14.73 47.39 -77.78
C PRO A 95 -15.26 46.41 -78.84
N SER A 96 -15.38 46.84 -80.11
CA SER A 96 -15.86 46.04 -81.24
C SER A 96 -14.74 45.59 -82.20
N THR A 97 -13.47 45.59 -81.73
CA THR A 97 -12.33 45.16 -82.53
C THR A 97 -12.40 43.69 -82.95
N TYR A 98 -11.98 43.38 -84.19
CA TYR A 98 -11.85 42.00 -84.67
C TYR A 98 -10.81 41.18 -83.87
N HIS A 99 -9.90 41.86 -83.16
CA HIS A 99 -8.85 41.24 -82.34
C HIS A 99 -9.24 40.95 -80.89
N ARG A 100 -10.53 41.11 -80.54
CA ARG A 100 -10.99 41.03 -79.15
C ARG A 100 -10.58 39.71 -78.49
N ASN A 101 -10.72 38.59 -79.21
CA ASN A 101 -10.40 37.25 -78.69
C ASN A 101 -8.90 37.09 -78.40
N GLN A 102 -8.02 37.54 -79.30
CA GLN A 102 -6.57 37.49 -79.11
C GLN A 102 -6.12 38.36 -77.92
N ILE A 103 -6.68 39.56 -77.79
CA ILE A 103 -6.34 40.45 -76.66
C ILE A 103 -6.85 39.89 -75.33
N CYS A 104 -8.07 39.35 -75.27
CA CYS A 104 -8.56 38.67 -74.07
C CYS A 104 -7.67 37.48 -73.68
N PHE A 105 -7.21 36.70 -74.67
CA PHE A 105 -6.24 35.62 -74.45
C PHE A 105 -4.90 36.13 -73.91
N PHE A 106 -4.37 37.24 -74.40
CA PHE A 106 -3.14 37.86 -73.88
C PHE A 106 -3.31 38.37 -72.45
N ILE A 107 -4.43 39.00 -72.12
CA ILE A 107 -4.74 39.44 -70.75
C ILE A 107 -4.80 38.22 -69.81
N GLY A 108 -5.54 37.18 -70.20
CA GLY A 108 -5.64 35.94 -69.43
C GLY A 108 -4.29 35.23 -69.28
N SER A 109 -3.48 35.23 -70.32
CA SER A 109 -2.11 34.68 -70.31
C SER A 109 -1.15 35.45 -69.42
N THR A 110 -1.34 36.76 -69.28
CA THR A 110 -0.55 37.61 -68.37
C THR A 110 -0.89 37.29 -66.91
N HIS A 111 -2.19 37.27 -66.56
CA HIS A 111 -2.63 36.85 -65.23
C HIS A 111 -2.23 35.41 -64.88
N PHE A 112 -2.18 34.51 -65.88
CA PHE A 112 -1.67 33.16 -65.69
C PHE A 112 -0.19 33.15 -65.28
N ALA A 113 0.65 33.98 -65.90
CA ALA A 113 2.07 34.08 -65.57
C ALA A 113 2.29 34.62 -64.14
N GLU A 114 1.41 35.50 -63.67
CA GLU A 114 1.40 36.04 -62.31
C GLU A 114 0.77 35.09 -61.26
N LYS A 115 0.34 33.89 -61.67
CA LYS A 115 -0.34 32.88 -60.83
C LYS A 115 -1.70 33.35 -60.28
N GLU A 116 -2.34 34.32 -60.92
CA GLU A 116 -3.66 34.83 -60.56
C GLU A 116 -4.78 33.99 -61.19
N TRP A 117 -4.94 32.75 -60.73
CA TRP A 117 -5.73 31.71 -61.41
C TRP A 117 -7.17 32.12 -61.74
N GLN A 118 -7.91 32.74 -60.81
CA GLN A 118 -9.30 33.14 -61.10
C GLN A 118 -9.39 34.26 -62.14
N LYS A 119 -8.48 35.25 -62.11
CA LYS A 119 -8.44 36.34 -63.10
C LYS A 119 -8.02 35.82 -64.48
N ALA A 120 -7.05 34.90 -64.51
CA ALA A 120 -6.64 34.22 -65.74
C ALA A 120 -7.83 33.48 -66.36
N LEU A 121 -8.55 32.66 -65.59
CA LEU A 121 -9.73 31.94 -66.06
C LEU A 121 -10.84 32.88 -66.54
N TYR A 122 -11.10 33.98 -65.83
CA TYR A 122 -12.07 34.98 -66.26
C TYR A 122 -11.72 35.52 -67.65
N TRP A 123 -10.50 36.03 -67.85
CA TRP A 123 -10.10 36.63 -69.13
C TRP A 123 -9.94 35.62 -70.26
N LEU A 124 -9.46 34.42 -69.97
CA LEU A 124 -9.43 33.32 -70.93
C LEU A 124 -10.87 32.99 -71.38
N SER A 125 -11.84 32.91 -70.46
CA SER A 125 -13.25 32.65 -70.83
C SER A 125 -13.89 33.75 -71.71
N GLN A 126 -13.28 34.95 -71.77
CA GLN A 126 -13.73 36.03 -72.65
C GLN A 126 -13.18 35.93 -74.08
N ALA A 127 -12.23 35.01 -74.33
CA ALA A 127 -11.69 34.72 -75.64
C ALA A 127 -12.36 33.47 -76.22
N ASP A 128 -12.93 33.59 -77.41
CA ASP A 128 -13.39 32.43 -78.18
C ASP A 128 -12.19 31.77 -78.87
N MET A 129 -11.93 30.51 -78.49
CA MET A 129 -10.78 29.72 -78.93
C MET A 129 -10.75 29.50 -80.45
N ASP A 130 -11.91 29.45 -81.11
CA ASP A 130 -11.99 29.21 -82.57
C ASP A 130 -11.40 30.37 -83.40
N TYR A 131 -11.20 31.54 -82.77
CA TYR A 131 -10.60 32.73 -83.39
C TYR A 131 -9.10 32.89 -83.08
N LEU A 132 -8.51 31.99 -82.29
CA LEU A 132 -7.08 31.97 -81.99
C LEU A 132 -6.34 31.12 -83.03
N ASP A 133 -5.06 31.40 -83.27
CA ASP A 133 -4.24 30.53 -84.12
C ASP A 133 -3.93 29.19 -83.43
N VAL A 134 -3.45 28.19 -84.18
CA VAL A 134 -3.22 26.83 -83.65
C VAL A 134 -2.27 26.82 -82.44
N LYS A 135 -1.23 27.67 -82.43
CA LYS A 135 -0.28 27.73 -81.30
C LYS A 135 -0.93 28.38 -80.09
N GLU A 136 -1.71 29.44 -80.32
CA GLU A 136 -2.49 30.12 -79.29
C GLU A 136 -3.60 29.22 -78.71
N GLN A 137 -4.25 28.40 -79.53
CA GLN A 137 -5.25 27.41 -79.07
C GLN A 137 -4.63 26.36 -78.13
N GLU A 138 -3.42 25.89 -78.44
CA GLU A 138 -2.67 25.00 -77.55
C GLU A 138 -2.30 25.68 -76.23
N ASP A 139 -1.77 26.92 -76.29
CA ASP A 139 -1.42 27.71 -75.10
C ASP A 139 -2.66 28.04 -74.25
N TYR A 140 -3.76 28.43 -74.89
CA TYR A 140 -5.06 28.70 -74.27
C TYR A 140 -5.54 27.47 -73.50
N SER A 141 -5.57 26.32 -74.18
CA SER A 141 -6.06 25.07 -73.60
C SER A 141 -5.21 24.65 -72.40
N TYR A 142 -3.88 24.78 -72.50
CA TYR A 142 -2.97 24.40 -71.41
C TYR A 142 -3.11 25.34 -70.20
N ARG A 143 -3.08 26.65 -70.43
CA ARG A 143 -3.22 27.65 -69.37
C ARG A 143 -4.57 27.54 -68.68
N THR A 144 -5.63 27.35 -69.44
CA THR A 144 -6.99 27.12 -68.91
C THR A 144 -7.05 25.83 -68.11
N ALA A 145 -6.48 24.72 -68.61
CA ALA A 145 -6.45 23.45 -67.88
C ALA A 145 -5.69 23.55 -66.55
N TYR A 146 -4.50 24.15 -66.58
CA TYR A 146 -3.66 24.32 -65.40
C TYR A 146 -4.27 25.29 -64.39
N ALA A 147 -4.81 26.42 -64.83
CA ALA A 147 -5.49 27.35 -63.93
C ALA A 147 -6.75 26.71 -63.31
N ASN A 148 -7.51 25.90 -64.07
CA ASN A 148 -8.62 25.12 -63.51
C ASN A 148 -8.15 24.11 -62.47
N LEU A 149 -7.03 23.42 -62.71
CA LEU A 149 -6.45 22.49 -61.74
C LEU A 149 -6.08 23.20 -60.43
N GLN A 150 -5.40 24.35 -60.51
CA GLN A 150 -5.03 25.15 -59.34
C GLN A 150 -6.24 25.77 -58.63
N ALA A 151 -7.32 26.08 -59.35
CA ALA A 151 -8.58 26.56 -58.79
C ALA A 151 -9.47 25.46 -58.20
N GLY A 152 -9.06 24.18 -58.28
CA GLY A 152 -9.84 23.03 -57.79
C GLY A 152 -10.87 22.47 -58.77
N ASN A 153 -11.00 23.03 -59.97
CA ASN A 153 -11.92 22.60 -61.03
C ASN A 153 -11.36 21.39 -61.82
N ARG A 154 -11.17 20.26 -61.14
CA ARG A 154 -10.43 19.10 -61.68
C ARG A 154 -11.09 18.45 -62.91
N ASN A 155 -12.42 18.41 -62.99
CA ASN A 155 -13.13 17.83 -64.14
C ASN A 155 -12.80 18.56 -65.45
N GLU A 156 -12.84 19.88 -65.42
CA GLU A 156 -12.54 20.70 -66.60
C GLU A 156 -11.05 20.67 -66.94
N ALA A 157 -10.19 20.67 -65.92
CA ALA A 157 -8.76 20.47 -66.12
C ALA A 157 -8.45 19.14 -66.81
N LYS A 158 -9.03 18.02 -66.34
CA LYS A 158 -8.85 16.69 -66.95
C LYS A 158 -9.33 16.65 -68.40
N ARG A 159 -10.47 17.26 -68.70
CA ARG A 159 -11.01 17.34 -70.07
C ARG A 159 -10.00 18.02 -71.01
N LEU A 160 -9.51 19.19 -70.63
CA LEU A 160 -8.59 19.98 -71.44
C LEU A 160 -7.19 19.34 -71.53
N PHE A 161 -6.65 18.81 -70.43
CA PHE A 161 -5.40 18.05 -70.47
C PHE A 161 -5.52 16.81 -71.35
N GLY A 162 -6.64 16.09 -71.28
CA GLY A 162 -6.93 14.94 -72.13
C GLY A 162 -6.89 15.28 -73.63
N LEU A 163 -7.41 16.45 -74.02
CA LEU A 163 -7.30 16.94 -75.40
C LEU A 163 -5.84 17.22 -75.80
N LEU A 164 -5.11 17.92 -74.93
CA LEU A 164 -3.70 18.26 -75.18
C LEU A 164 -2.80 17.04 -75.27
N THR A 165 -3.06 15.98 -74.49
CA THR A 165 -2.27 14.73 -74.53
C THR A 165 -2.32 14.04 -75.89
N ARG A 166 -3.41 14.23 -76.66
CA ARG A 166 -3.63 13.57 -77.96
C ARG A 166 -3.22 14.44 -79.14
N ASN A 167 -3.36 15.77 -78.99
CA ASN A 167 -3.37 16.69 -80.13
C ASN A 167 -2.26 17.75 -80.12
N SER A 168 -1.53 17.94 -79.01
CA SER A 168 -0.46 18.95 -78.93
C SER A 168 0.93 18.31 -78.91
N SER A 169 1.82 18.77 -79.79
CA SER A 169 3.23 18.36 -79.75
C SER A 169 4.02 19.06 -78.63
N LYS A 170 3.59 20.27 -78.23
CA LYS A 170 4.23 21.09 -77.19
C LYS A 170 3.84 20.67 -75.78
N TYR A 171 2.56 20.38 -75.54
CA TYR A 171 2.01 20.17 -74.19
C TYR A 171 1.63 18.71 -73.88
N ALA A 172 1.81 17.76 -74.81
CA ALA A 172 1.40 16.38 -74.55
C ALA A 172 2.00 15.77 -73.27
N GLU A 173 3.29 15.98 -73.00
CA GLU A 173 3.96 15.46 -71.80
C GLU A 173 3.54 16.21 -70.51
N PRO A 174 3.59 17.56 -70.43
CA PRO A 174 3.06 18.30 -69.29
C PRO A 174 1.58 18.02 -68.99
N ALA A 175 0.75 17.94 -70.03
CA ALA A 175 -0.68 17.65 -69.88
C ALA A 175 -0.90 16.21 -69.37
N SER A 176 -0.11 15.24 -69.84
CA SER A 176 -0.15 13.87 -69.32
C SER A 176 0.18 13.85 -67.82
N TYR A 177 1.21 14.59 -67.40
CA TYR A 177 1.59 14.67 -65.99
C TYR A 177 0.48 15.26 -65.13
N TYR A 178 -0.06 16.43 -65.49
CA TYR A 178 -1.11 17.08 -64.69
C TYR A 178 -2.44 16.34 -64.73
N MET A 179 -2.74 15.63 -65.83
CA MET A 179 -3.88 14.70 -65.88
C MET A 179 -3.69 13.53 -64.90
N ALA A 180 -2.51 12.92 -64.86
CA ALA A 180 -2.21 11.84 -63.91
C ALA A 180 -2.25 12.33 -62.46
N TYR A 181 -1.73 13.53 -62.20
CA TYR A 181 -1.81 14.18 -60.90
C TYR A 181 -3.27 14.47 -60.49
N ALA A 182 -4.11 14.96 -61.40
CA ALA A 182 -5.53 15.17 -61.12
C ALA A 182 -6.26 13.86 -60.82
N ASN A 183 -5.97 12.79 -61.57
CA ASN A 183 -6.51 11.45 -61.31
C ASN A 183 -6.07 10.93 -59.94
N PHE A 184 -4.80 11.11 -59.57
CA PHE A 184 -4.28 10.77 -58.24
C PHE A 184 -5.04 11.51 -57.12
N GLN A 185 -5.25 12.83 -57.27
CA GLN A 185 -5.96 13.65 -56.29
C GLN A 185 -7.44 13.27 -56.14
N ASP A 186 -8.07 12.68 -57.17
CA ASP A 186 -9.44 12.17 -57.11
C ASP A 186 -9.52 10.70 -56.64
N GLY A 187 -8.38 10.07 -56.30
CA GLY A 187 -8.33 8.66 -55.90
C GLY A 187 -8.45 7.67 -57.08
N GLU A 188 -8.38 8.14 -58.32
CA GLU A 188 -8.46 7.35 -59.55
C GLU A 188 -7.09 6.74 -59.91
N TYR A 189 -6.51 6.01 -58.96
CA TYR A 189 -5.15 5.47 -59.02
C TYR A 189 -4.89 4.59 -60.25
N GLU A 190 -5.85 3.72 -60.61
CA GLU A 190 -5.79 2.86 -61.80
C GLU A 190 -5.58 3.64 -63.11
N GLN A 191 -6.09 4.88 -63.18
CA GLN A 191 -5.93 5.73 -64.35
C GLN A 191 -4.62 6.53 -64.31
N ALA A 192 -4.11 6.85 -63.10
CA ALA A 192 -2.89 7.63 -62.91
C ALA A 192 -1.60 6.81 -63.15
N ILE A 193 -1.56 5.57 -62.64
CA ILE A 193 -0.38 4.67 -62.69
C ILE A 193 0.20 4.48 -64.09
N PRO A 194 -0.57 4.08 -65.13
CA PRO A 194 0.02 3.83 -66.45
C PRO A 194 0.64 5.09 -67.05
N ILE A 195 0.08 6.26 -66.73
CA ILE A 195 0.62 7.55 -67.18
C ILE A 195 1.92 7.87 -66.43
N PHE A 196 1.94 7.76 -65.10
CA PHE A 196 3.16 7.97 -64.33
C PHE A 196 4.29 6.99 -64.69
N ARG A 197 3.99 5.71 -64.95
CA ARG A 197 4.99 4.73 -65.43
C ARG A 197 5.62 5.15 -66.76
N LYS A 198 4.83 5.70 -67.67
CA LYS A 198 5.35 6.24 -68.95
C LYS A 198 6.23 7.47 -68.71
N LEU A 199 5.84 8.35 -67.79
CA LEU A 199 6.55 9.58 -67.45
C LEU A 199 7.83 9.34 -66.63
N LYS A 200 7.95 8.21 -65.90
CA LYS A 200 9.15 7.80 -65.16
C LYS A 200 10.42 7.81 -66.02
N ASN A 201 10.29 7.66 -67.34
CA ASN A 201 11.42 7.66 -68.29
C ASN A 201 11.58 8.99 -69.06
N LYS A 202 10.86 10.06 -68.71
CA LYS A 202 10.74 11.30 -69.51
C LYS A 202 11.20 12.57 -68.78
N GLY A 203 12.32 13.13 -69.26
CA GLY A 203 12.74 14.52 -69.00
C GLY A 203 12.68 14.98 -67.54
N GLU A 204 11.98 16.09 -67.32
CA GLU A 204 11.78 16.77 -66.02
C GLU A 204 10.79 16.05 -65.07
N TYR A 205 9.93 15.17 -65.58
CA TYR A 205 8.87 14.53 -64.78
C TYR A 205 9.31 13.24 -64.09
N LYS A 206 10.53 12.73 -64.38
CA LYS A 206 10.99 11.42 -63.90
C LYS A 206 10.88 11.25 -62.40
N GLU A 207 11.38 12.22 -61.64
CA GLU A 207 11.38 12.18 -60.18
C GLU A 207 9.95 12.24 -59.64
N SER A 208 9.18 13.26 -60.02
CA SER A 208 7.81 13.46 -59.55
C SER A 208 6.88 12.29 -59.91
N ALA A 209 7.01 11.74 -61.12
CA ALA A 209 6.25 10.56 -61.54
C ALA A 209 6.62 9.33 -60.70
N THR A 210 7.90 9.13 -60.40
CA THR A 210 8.35 8.03 -59.52
C THR A 210 7.82 8.21 -58.10
N PHE A 211 7.86 9.43 -57.56
CA PHE A 211 7.29 9.74 -56.25
C PHE A 211 5.79 9.42 -56.17
N PHE A 212 5.00 9.86 -57.15
CA PHE A 212 3.58 9.55 -57.19
C PHE A 212 3.30 8.07 -57.42
N LEU A 213 4.15 7.32 -58.13
CA LEU A 213 4.02 5.87 -58.21
C LEU A 213 4.17 5.21 -56.84
N VAL A 214 5.18 5.61 -56.04
CA VAL A 214 5.36 5.11 -54.67
C VAL A 214 4.12 5.38 -53.81
N GLN A 215 3.63 6.63 -53.82
CA GLN A 215 2.42 6.99 -53.07
C GLN A 215 1.19 6.21 -53.54
N THR A 216 1.01 6.07 -54.85
CA THR A 216 -0.15 5.39 -55.41
C THR A 216 -0.14 3.90 -55.08
N SER A 217 1.00 3.22 -55.23
CA SER A 217 1.15 1.81 -54.85
C SER A 217 0.88 1.60 -53.35
N TYR A 218 1.31 2.53 -52.48
CA TYR A 218 1.02 2.47 -51.05
C TYR A 218 -0.48 2.58 -50.77
N LEU A 219 -1.15 3.57 -51.37
CA LEU A 219 -2.57 3.83 -51.18
C LEU A 219 -3.45 2.69 -51.73
N GLN A 220 -2.98 1.96 -52.73
CA GLN A 220 -3.62 0.73 -53.23
C GLN A 220 -3.36 -0.51 -52.34
N GLY A 221 -2.51 -0.41 -51.32
CA GLY A 221 -2.12 -1.55 -50.48
C GLY A 221 -1.08 -2.47 -51.12
N ASN A 222 -0.49 -2.09 -52.25
CA ASN A 222 0.55 -2.87 -52.94
C ASN A 222 1.91 -2.65 -52.28
N LEU A 223 2.09 -3.24 -51.10
CA LEU A 223 3.27 -3.02 -50.25
C LEU A 223 4.59 -3.42 -50.94
N SER A 224 4.61 -4.53 -51.67
CA SER A 224 5.82 -5.01 -52.35
C SER A 224 6.29 -4.06 -53.45
N GLU A 225 5.34 -3.48 -54.20
CA GLU A 225 5.65 -2.49 -55.23
C GLU A 225 6.08 -1.16 -54.60
N THR A 226 5.39 -0.73 -53.53
CA THR A 226 5.78 0.46 -52.75
C THR A 226 7.22 0.37 -52.26
N ILE A 227 7.62 -0.80 -51.75
CA ILE A 227 8.98 -1.04 -51.27
C ILE A 227 9.99 -1.01 -52.42
N ALA A 228 9.68 -1.69 -53.52
CA ALA A 228 10.57 -1.73 -54.68
C ALA A 228 10.79 -0.33 -55.28
N GLU A 229 9.71 0.38 -55.58
CA GLU A 229 9.74 1.73 -56.15
C GLU A 229 10.31 2.76 -55.17
N GLY A 230 9.99 2.65 -53.87
CA GLY A 230 10.50 3.57 -52.85
C GLY A 230 12.01 3.44 -52.63
N ARG A 231 12.55 2.21 -52.68
CA ARG A 231 14.01 1.99 -52.62
C ARG A 231 14.72 2.53 -53.86
N ASP A 232 14.16 2.30 -55.03
CA ASP A 232 14.65 2.84 -56.30
C ASP A 232 14.66 4.38 -56.27
N TYR A 233 13.59 4.98 -55.75
CA TYR A 233 13.48 6.42 -55.57
C TYR A 233 14.59 7.00 -54.68
N ILE A 234 14.79 6.43 -53.48
CA ILE A 234 15.82 6.92 -52.54
C ILE A 234 17.23 6.74 -53.10
N ALA A 235 17.50 5.63 -53.81
CA ALA A 235 18.79 5.39 -54.44
C ALA A 235 19.07 6.39 -55.58
N THR A 236 18.04 6.77 -56.32
CA THR A 236 18.17 7.65 -57.50
C THR A 236 18.13 9.14 -57.13
N TYR A 237 17.35 9.52 -56.10
CA TYR A 237 17.08 10.91 -55.72
C TYR A 237 17.34 11.19 -54.22
N PRO A 238 18.53 10.90 -53.66
CA PRO A 238 18.78 10.98 -52.22
C PRO A 238 18.64 12.39 -51.63
N GLY A 239 18.85 13.44 -52.43
CA GLY A 239 18.73 14.85 -52.01
C GLY A 239 17.35 15.48 -52.21
N SER A 240 16.34 14.70 -52.60
CA SER A 240 14.99 15.23 -52.84
C SER A 240 14.32 15.71 -51.55
N THR A 241 13.50 16.76 -51.64
CA THR A 241 12.62 17.20 -50.56
C THR A 241 11.55 16.17 -50.22
N ASN A 242 11.23 15.26 -51.14
CA ASN A 242 10.23 14.21 -50.95
C ASN A 242 10.80 12.94 -50.28
N THR A 243 12.12 12.85 -50.11
CA THR A 243 12.80 11.67 -49.55
C THR A 243 12.28 11.28 -48.17
N ALA A 244 11.98 12.26 -47.30
CA ALA A 244 11.43 11.99 -45.98
C ALA A 244 10.07 11.27 -46.05
N GLU A 245 9.19 11.71 -46.95
CA GLU A 245 7.88 11.08 -47.16
C GLU A 245 8.03 9.67 -47.73
N VAL A 246 8.97 9.44 -48.65
CA VAL A 246 9.24 8.09 -49.17
C VAL A 246 9.76 7.16 -48.08
N TYR A 247 10.66 7.63 -47.20
CA TYR A 247 11.07 6.86 -46.02
C TYR A 247 9.90 6.53 -45.09
N ARG A 248 8.96 7.45 -44.90
CA ARG A 248 7.74 7.22 -44.11
C ARG A 248 6.85 6.13 -44.73
N LEU A 249 6.65 6.16 -46.04
CA LEU A 249 5.89 5.14 -46.78
C LEU A 249 6.57 3.77 -46.76
N LEU A 250 7.90 3.73 -46.86
CA LEU A 250 8.68 2.51 -46.67
C LEU A 250 8.55 1.97 -45.25
N GLY A 251 8.68 2.83 -44.23
CA GLY A 251 8.52 2.45 -42.82
C GLY A 251 7.16 1.79 -42.54
N ASN A 252 6.09 2.42 -43.03
CA ASN A 252 4.72 1.89 -42.98
C ASN A 252 4.59 0.56 -43.73
N SER A 253 5.17 0.47 -44.93
CA SER A 253 5.05 -0.73 -45.78
C SER A 253 5.78 -1.93 -45.18
N TYR A 254 7.01 -1.72 -44.68
CA TYR A 254 7.79 -2.75 -43.99
C TYR A 254 7.10 -3.21 -42.71
N TYR A 255 6.54 -2.28 -41.93
CA TYR A 255 5.78 -2.62 -40.74
C TYR A 255 4.58 -3.52 -41.09
N ARG A 256 3.78 -3.15 -42.09
CA ARG A 256 2.62 -3.96 -42.54
C ARG A 256 3.01 -5.33 -43.13
N GLN A 257 4.25 -5.51 -43.59
CA GLN A 257 4.80 -6.80 -44.01
C GLN A 257 5.39 -7.62 -42.84
N GLY A 258 5.45 -7.08 -41.63
CA GLY A 258 6.10 -7.72 -40.48
C GLY A 258 7.63 -7.61 -40.45
N ASP A 259 8.23 -6.77 -41.30
CA ASP A 259 9.68 -6.54 -41.33
C ASP A 259 10.05 -5.38 -40.39
N ALA A 260 10.10 -5.69 -39.10
CA ALA A 260 10.38 -4.70 -38.06
C ALA A 260 11.74 -4.00 -38.23
N ARG A 261 12.78 -4.72 -38.72
CA ARG A 261 14.13 -4.14 -38.86
C ARG A 261 14.16 -3.06 -39.93
N ASN A 262 13.65 -3.35 -41.12
CA ASN A 262 13.64 -2.36 -42.21
C ASN A 262 12.62 -1.24 -41.94
N SER A 263 11.54 -1.51 -41.19
CA SER A 263 10.63 -0.49 -40.72
C SER A 263 11.32 0.54 -39.81
N ILE A 264 12.07 0.08 -38.80
CA ILE A 264 12.84 0.95 -37.90
C ILE A 264 13.81 1.83 -38.69
N VAL A 265 14.63 1.23 -39.57
CA VAL A 265 15.61 1.96 -40.37
C VAL A 265 14.94 3.06 -41.21
N SER A 266 13.80 2.74 -41.83
CA SER A 266 13.08 3.69 -42.66
C SER A 266 12.45 4.82 -41.84
N TYR A 267 11.83 4.50 -40.69
CA TYR A 267 11.25 5.50 -39.81
C TYR A 267 12.30 6.40 -39.14
N GLU A 268 13.44 5.86 -38.71
CA GLU A 268 14.54 6.67 -38.18
C GLU A 268 15.05 7.67 -39.22
N LYS A 269 15.21 7.23 -40.48
CA LYS A 269 15.59 8.10 -41.60
C LYS A 269 14.55 9.17 -41.90
N TYR A 270 13.27 8.84 -41.83
CA TYR A 270 12.19 9.81 -41.92
C TYR A 270 12.31 10.86 -40.80
N LEU A 271 12.53 10.44 -39.55
CA LEU A 271 12.61 11.32 -38.39
C LEU A 271 13.83 12.28 -38.40
N GLU A 272 14.89 11.98 -39.16
CA GLU A 272 16.06 12.87 -39.31
C GLU A 272 15.70 14.20 -40.00
N SER A 273 14.68 14.22 -40.86
CA SER A 273 14.31 15.39 -41.68
C SER A 273 12.81 15.71 -41.71
N ALA A 274 12.01 14.99 -40.91
CA ALA A 274 10.57 15.22 -40.81
C ALA A 274 10.25 16.59 -40.19
N THR A 275 9.42 17.37 -40.87
CA THR A 275 8.83 18.61 -40.35
C THR A 275 7.56 18.37 -39.53
N THR A 276 6.87 17.25 -39.80
CA THR A 276 5.64 16.82 -39.15
C THR A 276 5.74 15.34 -38.83
N THR A 277 5.38 14.92 -37.62
CA THR A 277 5.30 13.52 -37.18
C THR A 277 3.85 13.10 -36.98
N PHE A 278 3.50 11.87 -37.38
CA PHE A 278 2.15 11.32 -37.20
C PHE A 278 2.13 10.30 -36.07
N ARG A 279 1.03 10.29 -35.29
CA ARG A 279 0.88 9.42 -34.11
C ARG A 279 0.88 7.93 -34.50
N ASP A 280 0.19 7.56 -35.57
CA ASP A 280 0.17 6.19 -36.09
C ASP A 280 1.57 5.70 -36.48
N ASP A 281 2.36 6.54 -37.15
CA ASP A 281 3.73 6.21 -37.55
C ASP A 281 4.63 6.01 -36.32
N MET A 282 4.48 6.86 -35.28
CA MET A 282 5.23 6.73 -34.03
C MET A 282 4.83 5.48 -33.23
N TYR A 283 3.55 5.11 -33.22
CA TYR A 283 3.09 3.87 -32.61
C TYR A 283 3.67 2.64 -33.33
N GLN A 284 3.62 2.61 -34.67
CA GLN A 284 4.20 1.52 -35.47
C GLN A 284 5.70 1.39 -35.24
N LEU A 285 6.42 2.52 -35.20
CA LEU A 285 7.85 2.55 -34.86
C LEU A 285 8.11 2.00 -33.45
N ALA A 286 7.31 2.42 -32.46
CA ALA A 286 7.44 1.93 -31.10
C ALA A 286 7.21 0.42 -30.99
N GLU A 287 6.22 -0.11 -31.71
CA GLU A 287 5.96 -1.55 -31.75
C GLU A 287 7.10 -2.30 -32.44
N ALA A 288 7.64 -1.78 -33.55
CA ALA A 288 8.81 -2.36 -34.20
C ALA A 288 10.04 -2.38 -33.26
N TYR A 289 10.29 -1.29 -32.53
CA TYR A 289 11.31 -1.25 -31.48
C TYR A 289 11.05 -2.28 -30.37
N TYR A 290 9.80 -2.43 -29.95
CA TYR A 290 9.43 -3.42 -28.94
C TYR A 290 9.70 -4.85 -29.42
N GLN A 291 9.31 -5.19 -30.65
CA GLN A 291 9.54 -6.50 -31.27
C GLN A 291 11.04 -6.83 -31.45
N THR A 292 11.88 -5.80 -31.58
CA THR A 292 13.34 -5.95 -31.73
C THR A 292 14.11 -5.83 -30.40
N ASN A 293 13.42 -5.79 -29.26
CA ASN A 293 13.97 -5.62 -27.91
C ASN A 293 14.63 -4.26 -27.63
N ALA A 294 14.39 -3.24 -28.47
CA ALA A 294 14.86 -1.87 -28.27
C ALA A 294 13.88 -1.07 -27.39
N HIS A 295 13.58 -1.57 -26.19
CA HIS A 295 12.50 -1.06 -25.34
C HIS A 295 12.65 0.42 -24.92
N GLY A 296 13.88 0.90 -24.71
CA GLY A 296 14.14 2.32 -24.42
C GLY A 296 13.73 3.24 -25.58
N ASN A 297 13.97 2.82 -26.82
CA ASN A 297 13.58 3.56 -28.02
C ASN A 297 12.06 3.52 -28.21
N ALA A 298 11.41 2.38 -27.92
CA ALA A 298 9.96 2.27 -27.92
C ALA A 298 9.31 3.29 -26.97
N ILE A 299 9.83 3.41 -25.74
CA ILE A 299 9.37 4.41 -24.76
C ILE A 299 9.48 5.84 -25.32
N ASN A 300 10.61 6.18 -25.94
CA ASN A 300 10.84 7.51 -26.50
C ASN A 300 9.88 7.83 -27.67
N ALA A 301 9.60 6.85 -28.52
CA ALA A 301 8.63 7.01 -29.62
C ALA A 301 7.19 7.22 -29.10
N LEU A 302 6.79 6.52 -28.03
CA LEU A 302 5.45 6.62 -27.44
C LEU A 302 5.20 7.90 -26.66
N LYS A 303 6.22 8.39 -25.94
CA LYS A 303 6.13 9.63 -25.11
C LYS A 303 5.89 10.89 -25.92
N ARG A 304 6.21 10.88 -27.22
CA ARG A 304 6.30 12.10 -28.02
C ARG A 304 4.94 12.74 -28.33
N ASP A 305 3.89 11.94 -28.55
CA ASP A 305 2.51 12.39 -28.82
C ASP A 305 1.46 11.25 -28.83
N VAL A 306 1.88 9.97 -28.71
CA VAL A 306 0.99 8.82 -28.92
C VAL A 306 0.13 8.56 -27.68
N ALA A 307 0.79 8.41 -26.53
CA ALA A 307 0.11 8.05 -25.28
C ALA A 307 -0.63 9.23 -24.62
N SER A 308 -0.36 10.48 -24.98
CA SER A 308 -0.88 11.67 -24.28
C SER A 308 -2.33 12.06 -24.64
N THR A 309 -3.02 11.28 -25.46
CA THR A 309 -4.36 11.60 -26.00
C THR A 309 -5.39 10.54 -25.62
N ASP A 310 -6.59 10.97 -25.23
CA ASP A 310 -7.69 10.07 -24.87
C ASP A 310 -8.43 9.57 -26.13
N ASP A 311 -7.84 8.57 -26.80
CA ASP A 311 -8.47 7.78 -27.85
C ASP A 311 -7.97 6.32 -27.85
N LEU A 312 -8.45 5.51 -28.78
CA LEU A 312 -8.05 4.09 -28.89
C LEU A 312 -6.54 3.91 -29.10
N LEU A 313 -5.91 4.78 -29.90
CA LEU A 313 -4.48 4.72 -30.18
C LEU A 313 -3.66 5.12 -28.95
N GLY A 314 -4.12 6.13 -28.20
CA GLY A 314 -3.51 6.52 -26.93
C GLY A 314 -3.61 5.44 -25.86
N GLN A 315 -4.75 4.75 -25.78
CA GLN A 315 -4.88 3.58 -24.90
C GLN A 315 -3.91 2.46 -25.26
N ALA A 316 -3.81 2.11 -26.55
CA ALA A 316 -2.83 1.12 -27.02
C ALA A 316 -1.39 1.59 -26.74
N GLY A 317 -1.12 2.90 -26.91
CA GLY A 317 0.14 3.53 -26.58
C GLY A 317 0.52 3.39 -25.11
N TYR A 318 -0.41 3.66 -24.18
CA TYR A 318 -0.19 3.44 -22.74
C TYR A 318 0.08 1.97 -22.42
N MET A 319 -0.63 1.03 -23.05
CA MET A 319 -0.42 -0.40 -22.85
C MET A 319 1.00 -0.81 -23.26
N LEU A 320 1.44 -0.43 -24.47
CA LEU A 320 2.78 -0.73 -24.97
C LEU A 320 3.86 -0.01 -24.16
N LEU A 321 3.57 1.19 -23.66
CA LEU A 321 4.46 1.95 -22.78
C LEU A 321 4.68 1.20 -21.46
N GLY A 322 3.60 0.70 -20.83
CA GLY A 322 3.68 -0.13 -19.62
C GLY A 322 4.50 -1.40 -19.82
N GLN A 323 4.25 -2.11 -20.93
CA GLN A 323 5.03 -3.30 -21.29
C GLN A 323 6.52 -2.98 -21.52
N SER A 324 6.82 -1.87 -22.18
CA SER A 324 8.20 -1.44 -22.46
C SER A 324 8.93 -1.06 -21.18
N TYR A 325 8.27 -0.35 -20.26
CA TYR A 325 8.85 0.00 -18.96
C TYR A 325 9.20 -1.24 -18.12
N LEU A 326 8.36 -2.28 -18.15
CA LEU A 326 8.68 -3.54 -17.47
C LEU A 326 9.95 -4.19 -18.01
N LYS A 327 10.19 -4.12 -19.31
CA LYS A 327 11.38 -4.72 -19.93
C LYS A 327 12.67 -3.98 -19.58
N VAL A 328 12.59 -2.70 -19.22
CA VAL A 328 13.73 -1.91 -18.72
C VAL A 328 13.78 -1.81 -17.19
N ASN A 329 12.98 -2.62 -16.48
CA ASN A 329 12.87 -2.66 -15.01
C ASN A 329 12.40 -1.34 -14.36
N ASP A 330 11.73 -0.46 -15.10
CA ASP A 330 11.16 0.79 -14.58
C ASP A 330 9.71 0.55 -14.09
N THR A 331 9.61 -0.09 -12.92
CA THR A 331 8.32 -0.51 -12.36
C THR A 331 7.39 0.67 -12.02
N PRO A 332 7.85 1.80 -11.44
CA PRO A 332 6.98 2.94 -11.15
C PRO A 332 6.28 3.49 -12.40
N ASN A 333 7.02 3.71 -13.49
CA ASN A 333 6.42 4.21 -14.72
C ASN A 333 5.56 3.15 -15.43
N ALA A 334 5.89 1.87 -15.30
CA ALA A 334 5.03 0.78 -15.78
C ALA A 334 3.66 0.81 -15.09
N ILE A 335 3.63 0.94 -13.76
CA ILE A 335 2.39 1.03 -12.97
C ILE A 335 1.53 2.19 -13.45
N MET A 336 2.11 3.39 -13.65
CA MET A 336 1.37 4.55 -14.14
C MET A 336 0.79 4.33 -15.55
N ALA A 337 1.58 3.75 -16.45
CA ALA A 337 1.14 3.49 -17.82
C ALA A 337 0.00 2.46 -17.89
N PHE A 338 0.08 1.37 -17.11
CA PHE A 338 -0.99 0.38 -17.04
C PHE A 338 -2.26 0.94 -16.39
N ASP A 339 -2.15 1.74 -15.33
CA ASP A 339 -3.31 2.40 -14.74
C ASP A 339 -3.99 3.37 -15.73
N ALA A 340 -3.21 4.15 -16.50
CA ALA A 340 -3.74 5.01 -17.55
C ALA A 340 -4.46 4.22 -18.66
N ALA A 341 -3.86 3.13 -19.15
CA ALA A 341 -4.49 2.24 -20.13
C ALA A 341 -5.79 1.60 -19.59
N ALA A 342 -5.82 1.25 -18.30
CA ALA A 342 -6.99 0.66 -17.65
C ALA A 342 -8.15 1.64 -17.41
N ARG A 343 -7.88 2.95 -17.31
CA ARG A 343 -8.90 3.99 -17.03
C ARG A 343 -9.61 4.50 -18.27
N THR A 344 -8.96 4.51 -19.43
CA THR A 344 -9.48 5.12 -20.67
C THR A 344 -10.62 4.34 -21.34
N GLN A 345 -10.73 3.03 -21.12
CA GLN A 345 -11.87 2.18 -21.48
C GLN A 345 -12.34 2.14 -22.96
N PHE A 346 -11.57 2.66 -23.92
CA PHE A 346 -11.93 2.60 -25.36
C PHE A 346 -12.05 1.17 -25.89
N ASN A 347 -11.08 0.32 -25.58
CA ASN A 347 -11.10 -1.12 -25.82
C ASN A 347 -11.10 -1.84 -24.47
N LYS A 348 -12.18 -2.59 -24.21
CA LYS A 348 -12.36 -3.30 -22.94
C LYS A 348 -11.33 -4.38 -22.69
N THR A 349 -10.85 -5.07 -23.73
CA THR A 349 -9.81 -6.10 -23.60
C THR A 349 -8.47 -5.50 -23.20
N ILE A 350 -8.09 -4.35 -23.79
CA ILE A 350 -6.89 -3.62 -23.37
C ILE A 350 -7.03 -3.13 -21.93
N SER A 351 -8.22 -2.64 -21.57
CA SER A 351 -8.49 -2.15 -20.21
C SER A 351 -8.38 -3.26 -19.17
N GLU A 352 -8.93 -4.44 -19.47
CA GLU A 352 -8.85 -5.63 -18.62
C GLU A 352 -7.39 -6.08 -18.43
N GLU A 353 -6.64 -6.24 -19.52
CA GLU A 353 -5.24 -6.69 -19.46
C GLU A 353 -4.34 -5.65 -18.77
N ALA A 354 -4.57 -4.37 -19.02
CA ALA A 354 -3.85 -3.29 -18.35
C ALA A 354 -4.16 -3.26 -16.84
N LEU A 355 -5.44 -3.41 -16.45
CA LEU A 355 -5.82 -3.42 -15.03
C LEU A 355 -5.24 -4.65 -14.32
N TYR A 356 -5.23 -5.81 -14.99
CA TYR A 356 -4.55 -7.00 -14.48
C TYR A 356 -3.06 -6.74 -14.24
N ASN A 357 -2.32 -6.21 -15.22
CA ASN A 357 -0.89 -5.91 -15.07
C ASN A 357 -0.65 -4.88 -13.96
N TYR A 358 -1.47 -3.84 -13.87
CA TYR A 358 -1.44 -2.87 -12.78
C TYR A 358 -1.60 -3.55 -11.41
N VAL A 359 -2.60 -4.41 -11.26
CA VAL A 359 -2.83 -5.21 -10.04
C VAL A 359 -1.60 -6.05 -9.70
N MET A 360 -1.09 -6.84 -10.65
CA MET A 360 0.04 -7.75 -10.38
C MET A 360 1.31 -7.01 -9.96
N LEU A 361 1.59 -5.85 -10.56
CA LEU A 361 2.74 -5.01 -10.20
C LEU A 361 2.58 -4.40 -8.80
N MET A 362 1.38 -3.91 -8.47
CA MET A 362 1.08 -3.36 -7.15
C MET A 362 1.20 -4.42 -6.03
N ASN A 363 0.93 -5.68 -6.33
CA ASN A 363 1.01 -6.79 -5.37
C ASN A 363 2.44 -7.38 -5.24
N ARG A 364 3.32 -7.24 -6.26
CA ARG A 364 4.68 -7.82 -6.26
C ARG A 364 5.65 -7.23 -5.22
N GLY A 365 5.38 -6.03 -4.72
CA GLY A 365 6.26 -5.27 -3.81
C GLY A 365 6.02 -5.44 -2.31
N GLY A 366 5.16 -6.38 -1.88
CA GLY A 366 4.78 -6.54 -0.46
C GLY A 366 3.64 -5.64 -0.01
N GLY A 367 2.76 -5.26 -0.93
CA GLY A 367 1.64 -4.34 -0.70
C GLY A 367 2.10 -2.88 -0.65
N SER A 368 1.32 -1.98 -1.25
CA SER A 368 1.45 -0.55 -0.98
C SER A 368 1.21 -0.29 0.50
N ALA A 369 2.02 0.55 1.16
CA ALA A 369 1.91 0.87 2.59
C ALA A 369 0.49 1.32 3.04
N PHE A 370 -0.38 1.70 2.10
CA PHE A 370 -1.73 2.23 2.33
C PHE A 370 -2.83 1.52 1.51
N GLY A 371 -2.65 0.24 1.15
CA GLY A 371 -3.74 -0.57 0.61
C GLY A 371 -4.20 -0.29 -0.85
N GLN A 372 -3.49 0.51 -1.63
CA GLN A 372 -3.73 0.69 -3.07
C GLN A 372 -3.80 -0.63 -3.86
N ALA A 373 -2.93 -1.60 -3.52
CA ALA A 373 -2.96 -2.93 -4.13
C ALA A 373 -4.29 -3.65 -3.88
N ILE A 374 -4.87 -3.48 -2.68
CA ILE A 374 -6.18 -4.03 -2.32
C ILE A 374 -7.28 -3.35 -3.13
N THR A 375 -7.27 -2.01 -3.20
CA THR A 375 -8.25 -1.23 -3.99
C THR A 375 -8.19 -1.58 -5.47
N ALA A 376 -6.99 -1.74 -6.04
CA ALA A 376 -6.80 -2.14 -7.42
C ALA A 376 -7.39 -3.54 -7.70
N SER A 377 -7.09 -4.52 -6.84
CA SER A 377 -7.64 -5.87 -6.98
C SER A 377 -9.16 -5.89 -6.82
N GLN A 378 -9.73 -5.14 -5.88
CA GLN A 378 -11.18 -5.00 -5.72
C GLN A 378 -11.83 -4.39 -6.96
N ARG A 379 -11.21 -3.35 -7.55
CA ARG A 379 -11.66 -2.75 -8.81
C ARG A 379 -11.69 -3.80 -9.91
N PHE A 380 -10.62 -4.59 -10.07
CA PHE A 380 -10.55 -5.64 -11.07
C PHE A 380 -11.66 -6.69 -10.88
N LEU A 381 -11.83 -7.22 -9.67
CA LEU A 381 -12.84 -8.23 -9.37
C LEU A 381 -14.27 -7.72 -9.52
N THR A 382 -14.47 -6.39 -9.42
CA THR A 382 -15.77 -5.74 -9.62
C THR A 382 -16.05 -5.47 -11.10
N GLU A 383 -15.08 -4.94 -11.84
CA GLU A 383 -15.23 -4.60 -13.26
C GLU A 383 -15.19 -5.85 -14.17
N TYR A 384 -14.42 -6.88 -13.79
CA TYR A 384 -14.16 -8.08 -14.60
C TYR A 384 -14.33 -9.39 -13.82
N PRO A 385 -15.50 -9.66 -13.20
CA PRO A 385 -15.69 -10.83 -12.33
C PRO A 385 -15.51 -12.17 -13.04
N SER A 386 -15.76 -12.24 -14.35
CA SER A 386 -15.62 -13.46 -15.17
C SER A 386 -14.33 -13.50 -16.00
N SER A 387 -13.32 -12.69 -15.66
CA SER A 387 -12.04 -12.67 -16.36
C SER A 387 -11.30 -14.02 -16.22
N LYS A 388 -10.48 -14.35 -17.23
CA LYS A 388 -9.51 -15.46 -17.13
C LYS A 388 -8.43 -15.20 -16.07
N TYR A 389 -8.22 -13.94 -15.66
CA TYR A 389 -7.25 -13.55 -14.64
C TYR A 389 -7.83 -13.49 -13.22
N THR A 390 -9.13 -13.76 -13.05
CA THR A 390 -9.82 -13.65 -11.75
C THR A 390 -9.14 -14.46 -10.65
N ASP A 391 -8.68 -15.69 -10.94
CA ASP A 391 -8.03 -16.55 -9.95
C ASP A 391 -6.66 -16.01 -9.52
N GLU A 392 -5.87 -15.48 -10.46
CA GLU A 392 -4.57 -14.86 -10.18
C GLU A 392 -4.72 -13.56 -9.38
N VAL A 393 -5.74 -12.75 -9.69
CA VAL A 393 -6.05 -11.54 -8.92
C VAL A 393 -6.56 -11.88 -7.52
N ASN A 394 -7.38 -12.93 -7.38
CA ASN A 394 -7.81 -13.43 -6.07
C ASN A 394 -6.60 -13.90 -5.24
N GLU A 395 -5.64 -14.60 -5.85
CA GLU A 395 -4.40 -15.05 -5.18
C GLU A 395 -3.52 -13.87 -4.78
N ALA A 396 -3.29 -12.91 -5.68
CA ALA A 396 -2.52 -11.70 -5.40
C ALA A 396 -3.14 -10.89 -4.26
N LEU A 397 -4.47 -10.69 -4.30
CA LEU A 397 -5.21 -10.00 -3.25
C LEU A 397 -5.12 -10.75 -1.92
N ALA A 398 -5.36 -12.06 -1.90
CA ALA A 398 -5.26 -12.88 -0.70
C ALA A 398 -3.86 -12.82 -0.08
N SER A 399 -2.81 -12.89 -0.91
CA SER A 399 -1.41 -12.75 -0.47
C SER A 399 -1.13 -11.37 0.12
N THR A 400 -1.62 -10.30 -0.50
CA THR A 400 -1.47 -8.94 0.02
C THR A 400 -2.19 -8.77 1.35
N LEU A 401 -3.46 -9.22 1.47
CA LEU A 401 -4.21 -9.21 2.73
C LEU A 401 -3.51 -10.04 3.82
N LEU A 402 -2.91 -11.17 3.41
CA LEU A 402 -1.87 -11.99 4.03
C LEU A 402 -0.78 -11.19 4.73
N SER A 403 -0.06 -10.45 3.90
CA SER A 403 1.12 -9.71 4.28
C SER A 403 0.80 -8.47 5.10
N THR A 404 -0.38 -7.85 4.89
CA THR A 404 -0.80 -6.71 5.67
C THR A 404 -1.14 -7.17 7.09
N LYS A 405 -0.24 -6.93 8.05
CA LYS A 405 -0.51 -7.13 9.49
C LYS A 405 -1.64 -6.22 10.04
N ASN A 406 -2.35 -5.50 9.17
CA ASN A 406 -3.57 -4.76 9.46
C ASN A 406 -4.80 -5.62 9.13
N TYR A 407 -5.02 -6.64 9.97
CA TYR A 407 -6.08 -7.64 9.77
C TYR A 407 -7.50 -7.04 9.76
N ASN A 408 -7.74 -5.96 10.50
CA ASN A 408 -9.04 -5.28 10.52
C ASN A 408 -9.35 -4.62 9.17
N THR A 409 -8.36 -3.93 8.58
CA THR A 409 -8.51 -3.32 7.25
C THR A 409 -8.61 -4.40 6.18
N ALA A 410 -7.80 -5.45 6.28
CA ALA A 410 -7.88 -6.60 5.39
C ALA A 410 -9.26 -7.27 5.44
N LEU A 411 -9.81 -7.51 6.64
CA LEU A 411 -11.15 -8.09 6.82
C LEU A 411 -12.25 -7.18 6.26
N SER A 412 -12.15 -5.87 6.48
CA SER A 412 -13.08 -4.88 5.92
C SER A 412 -13.05 -4.90 4.40
N ALA A 413 -11.87 -4.94 3.81
CA ALA A 413 -11.67 -5.05 2.37
C ALA A 413 -12.21 -6.35 1.78
N ILE A 414 -12.07 -7.47 2.49
CA ILE A 414 -12.68 -8.74 2.06
C ILE A 414 -14.21 -8.65 2.12
N ASN A 415 -14.76 -8.05 3.18
CA ASN A 415 -16.21 -7.95 3.38
C ASN A 415 -16.90 -7.06 2.34
N SER A 416 -16.18 -6.16 1.67
CA SER A 416 -16.73 -5.35 0.57
C SER A 416 -16.76 -6.08 -0.78
N ILE A 417 -16.15 -7.27 -0.89
CA ILE A 417 -16.15 -8.06 -2.13
C ILE A 417 -17.46 -8.84 -2.20
N GLN A 418 -18.25 -8.61 -3.26
CA GLN A 418 -19.57 -9.23 -3.41
C GLN A 418 -19.49 -10.76 -3.57
N THR A 419 -18.54 -11.24 -4.37
CA THR A 419 -18.35 -12.66 -4.68
C THR A 419 -16.90 -13.08 -4.45
N PRO A 420 -16.46 -13.25 -3.19
CA PRO A 420 -15.07 -13.57 -2.89
C PRO A 420 -14.71 -14.98 -3.40
N GLY A 421 -13.58 -15.10 -4.09
CA GLY A 421 -13.05 -16.38 -4.53
C GLY A 421 -12.58 -17.27 -3.36
N ARG A 422 -12.27 -18.54 -3.64
CA ARG A 422 -11.85 -19.50 -2.61
C ARG A 422 -10.58 -19.06 -1.87
N GLN A 423 -9.57 -18.52 -2.56
CA GLN A 423 -8.36 -18.02 -1.90
C GLN A 423 -8.65 -16.84 -0.96
N ILE A 424 -9.60 -15.97 -1.30
CA ILE A 424 -10.01 -14.86 -0.44
C ILE A 424 -10.71 -15.37 0.81
N LEU A 425 -11.57 -16.39 0.68
CA LEU A 425 -12.24 -17.01 1.82
C LEU A 425 -11.26 -17.80 2.71
N ASP A 426 -10.24 -18.44 2.14
CA ASP A 426 -9.13 -19.02 2.88
C ASP A 426 -8.40 -17.94 3.69
N ALA A 427 -8.01 -16.85 3.03
CA ALA A 427 -7.34 -15.73 3.68
C ALA A 427 -8.20 -15.11 4.79
N LYS A 428 -9.51 -14.92 4.55
CA LYS A 428 -10.45 -14.41 5.54
C LYS A 428 -10.49 -15.27 6.80
N GLN A 429 -10.52 -16.60 6.64
CA GLN A 429 -10.56 -17.51 7.78
C GLN A 429 -9.26 -17.44 8.59
N LEU A 430 -8.12 -17.33 7.92
CA LEU A 430 -6.82 -17.13 8.57
C LEU A 430 -6.74 -15.77 9.28
N ILE A 431 -7.23 -14.69 8.67
CA ILE A 431 -7.28 -13.33 9.24
C ILE A 431 -8.14 -13.30 10.52
N LEU A 432 -9.34 -13.88 10.48
CA LEU A 432 -10.22 -13.96 11.65
C LEU A 432 -9.58 -14.73 12.79
N PHE A 433 -8.88 -15.83 12.48
CA PHE A 433 -8.10 -16.56 13.46
C PHE A 433 -6.99 -15.69 14.08
N GLN A 434 -6.17 -15.04 13.25
CA GLN A 434 -5.06 -14.19 13.72
C GLN A 434 -5.55 -13.00 14.56
N LEU A 435 -6.66 -12.37 14.16
CA LEU A 435 -7.35 -11.34 14.95
C LEU A 435 -7.76 -11.89 16.31
N GLY A 436 -8.45 -13.03 16.33
CA GLY A 436 -8.88 -13.66 17.57
C GLY A 436 -7.73 -14.00 18.53
N VAL A 437 -6.58 -14.42 18.00
CA VAL A 437 -5.36 -14.66 18.81
C VAL A 437 -4.81 -13.34 19.34
N GLN A 438 -4.69 -12.32 18.49
CA GLN A 438 -4.18 -11.00 18.88
C GLN A 438 -5.06 -10.37 19.97
N GLU A 439 -6.37 -10.34 19.76
CA GLU A 439 -7.34 -9.82 20.73
C GLU A 439 -7.29 -10.58 22.06
N SER A 440 -7.01 -11.89 22.03
CA SER A 440 -6.80 -12.69 23.24
C SER A 440 -5.53 -12.26 24.01
N ILE A 441 -4.43 -12.01 23.29
CA ILE A 441 -3.17 -11.49 23.87
C ILE A 441 -3.39 -10.08 24.45
N ASP A 442 -4.17 -9.25 23.77
CA ASP A 442 -4.48 -7.88 24.18
C ASP A 442 -5.53 -7.80 25.31
N GLY A 443 -6.05 -8.94 25.77
CA GLY A 443 -7.05 -9.02 26.85
C GLY A 443 -8.48 -8.66 26.41
N GLN A 444 -8.72 -8.47 25.11
CA GLN A 444 -10.03 -8.17 24.51
C GLN A 444 -10.85 -9.44 24.31
N TYR A 445 -11.17 -10.12 25.40
CA TYR A 445 -11.73 -11.47 25.40
C TYR A 445 -13.08 -11.64 24.70
N ASP A 446 -13.90 -10.60 24.58
CA ASP A 446 -15.19 -10.72 23.88
C ASP A 446 -15.04 -10.54 22.37
N ALA A 447 -14.14 -9.67 21.93
CA ALA A 447 -13.77 -9.53 20.52
C ALA A 447 -13.10 -10.83 20.04
N ALA A 448 -12.11 -11.33 20.81
CA ALA A 448 -11.42 -12.58 20.51
C ALA A 448 -12.40 -13.74 20.31
N GLN A 449 -13.40 -13.85 21.20
CA GLN A 449 -14.42 -14.89 21.10
C GLN A 449 -15.25 -14.76 19.82
N ARG A 450 -15.64 -13.54 19.43
CA ARG A 450 -16.43 -13.27 18.23
C ARG A 450 -15.65 -13.69 16.98
N ASP A 451 -14.39 -13.32 16.88
CA ASP A 451 -13.60 -13.53 15.67
C ASP A 451 -13.14 -14.99 15.53
N LEU A 452 -12.78 -15.65 16.63
CA LEU A 452 -12.54 -17.11 16.65
C LEU A 452 -13.81 -17.90 16.29
N ASN A 453 -14.99 -17.47 16.77
CA ASN A 453 -16.26 -18.07 16.36
C ASN A 453 -16.51 -17.89 14.86
N ALA A 454 -16.27 -16.70 14.33
CA ALA A 454 -16.41 -16.43 12.90
C ALA A 454 -15.46 -17.31 12.07
N ALA A 455 -14.19 -17.43 12.48
CA ALA A 455 -13.22 -18.33 11.85
C ALA A 455 -13.71 -19.79 11.86
N ILE A 456 -14.28 -20.27 12.97
CA ILE A 456 -14.81 -21.64 13.07
C ILE A 456 -16.03 -21.85 12.16
N ASN A 457 -16.96 -20.91 12.16
CA ASN A 457 -18.23 -21.00 11.43
C ASN A 457 -18.07 -20.92 9.91
N MET A 458 -16.91 -20.45 9.41
CA MET A 458 -16.60 -20.44 7.97
C MET A 458 -16.40 -21.83 7.37
N GLY A 459 -16.22 -22.90 8.16
CA GLY A 459 -16.07 -24.25 7.64
C GLY A 459 -14.65 -24.60 7.21
N ASN A 460 -14.45 -25.20 6.04
CA ASN A 460 -13.19 -25.83 5.59
C ASN A 460 -12.46 -25.01 4.48
N TYR A 461 -12.39 -23.68 4.58
CA TYR A 461 -11.57 -22.92 3.63
C TYR A 461 -10.08 -23.10 3.97
N ASN A 462 -9.71 -22.71 5.19
CA ASN A 462 -8.42 -22.93 5.83
C ASN A 462 -8.59 -23.83 7.06
N ALA A 463 -8.37 -25.13 6.88
CA ALA A 463 -8.59 -26.12 7.95
C ALA A 463 -7.64 -25.94 9.14
N GLU A 464 -6.41 -25.50 8.90
CA GLU A 464 -5.43 -25.25 9.96
C GLU A 464 -5.86 -24.09 10.85
N ALA A 465 -6.19 -22.93 10.26
CA ALA A 465 -6.69 -21.76 10.99
C ALA A 465 -7.97 -22.08 11.78
N ARG A 466 -8.89 -22.85 11.19
CA ARG A 466 -10.09 -23.31 11.90
C ARG A 466 -9.74 -24.15 13.12
N ASN A 467 -8.86 -25.12 12.95
CA ASN A 467 -8.49 -26.04 14.01
C ASN A 467 -7.80 -25.25 15.13
N GLU A 468 -6.81 -24.43 14.81
CA GLU A 468 -6.14 -23.56 15.78
C GLU A 468 -7.14 -22.61 16.49
N ALA A 469 -8.17 -22.11 15.80
CA ALA A 469 -9.21 -21.31 16.44
C ALA A 469 -9.97 -22.06 17.55
N TYR A 470 -10.17 -23.39 17.43
CA TYR A 470 -10.70 -24.19 18.53
C TYR A 470 -9.76 -24.20 19.73
N PHE A 471 -8.44 -24.36 19.53
CA PHE A 471 -7.48 -24.33 20.62
C PHE A 471 -7.55 -23.00 21.40
N TRP A 472 -7.51 -21.87 20.70
CA TRP A 472 -7.53 -20.55 21.33
C TRP A 472 -8.88 -20.19 21.95
N ARG A 473 -10.00 -20.61 21.35
CA ARG A 473 -11.32 -20.43 21.98
C ARG A 473 -11.47 -21.30 23.22
N GLY A 474 -10.85 -22.47 23.22
CA GLY A 474 -10.72 -23.34 24.39
C GLY A 474 -9.93 -22.69 25.54
N ASP A 475 -8.79 -22.05 25.23
CA ASP A 475 -7.99 -21.29 26.20
C ASP A 475 -8.77 -20.13 26.81
N LEU A 476 -9.47 -19.38 25.96
CA LEU A 476 -10.34 -18.30 26.39
C LEU A 476 -11.47 -18.80 27.31
N ALA A 477 -12.12 -19.90 26.95
CA ALA A 477 -13.16 -20.51 27.76
C ALA A 477 -12.62 -21.00 29.12
N TYR A 478 -11.41 -21.57 29.14
CA TYR A 478 -10.74 -22.00 30.38
C TYR A 478 -10.48 -20.80 31.30
N ARG A 479 -9.96 -19.69 30.77
CA ARG A 479 -9.72 -18.45 31.52
C ARG A 479 -10.99 -17.83 32.08
N LYS A 480 -12.10 -17.90 31.34
CA LYS A 480 -13.44 -17.47 31.79
C LYS A 480 -14.08 -18.45 32.80
N GLY A 481 -13.40 -19.54 33.19
CA GLY A 481 -13.92 -20.57 34.09
C GLY A 481 -14.95 -21.50 33.46
N ASN A 482 -15.20 -21.38 32.15
CA ASN A 482 -16.13 -22.23 31.41
C ASN A 482 -15.44 -23.50 30.92
N TYR A 483 -15.12 -24.38 31.87
CA TYR A 483 -14.40 -25.61 31.60
C TYR A 483 -15.13 -26.55 30.62
N SER A 484 -16.47 -26.52 30.57
CA SER A 484 -17.24 -27.42 29.67
C SER A 484 -17.12 -27.00 28.21
N ALA A 485 -17.08 -25.70 27.93
CA ALA A 485 -16.77 -25.19 26.61
C ALA A 485 -15.29 -25.46 26.24
N ALA A 486 -14.37 -25.20 27.16
CA ALA A 486 -12.94 -25.47 26.94
C ALA A 486 -12.67 -26.94 26.59
N ALA A 487 -13.29 -27.88 27.31
CA ALA A 487 -13.11 -29.31 27.05
C ALA A 487 -13.61 -29.73 25.67
N ARG A 488 -14.75 -29.18 25.21
CA ARG A 488 -15.27 -29.44 23.86
C ARG A 488 -14.32 -28.92 22.80
N ASP A 489 -13.85 -27.70 22.95
CA ASP A 489 -12.98 -27.05 21.96
C ASP A 489 -11.61 -27.71 21.87
N TYR A 490 -10.95 -28.01 23.00
CA TYR A 490 -9.69 -28.76 22.97
C TYR A 490 -9.87 -30.17 22.39
N SER A 491 -10.98 -30.85 22.69
CA SER A 491 -11.28 -32.16 22.10
C SER A 491 -11.47 -32.05 20.58
N SER A 492 -12.17 -31.01 20.11
CA SER A 492 -12.35 -30.72 18.68
C SER A 492 -11.03 -30.41 17.98
N TYR A 493 -10.11 -29.69 18.63
CA TYR A 493 -8.77 -29.46 18.12
C TYR A 493 -7.98 -30.77 18.00
N ILE A 494 -7.86 -31.54 19.09
CA ILE A 494 -7.09 -32.79 19.14
C ILE A 494 -7.59 -33.82 18.10
N ALA A 495 -8.90 -33.86 17.85
CA ALA A 495 -9.49 -34.77 16.87
C ALA A 495 -9.11 -34.44 15.41
N GLN A 496 -8.75 -33.20 15.12
CA GLN A 496 -8.47 -32.71 13.76
C GLN A 496 -6.99 -32.33 13.55
N ALA A 497 -6.26 -32.10 14.63
CA ALA A 497 -4.86 -31.67 14.60
C ALA A 497 -3.90 -32.85 14.34
N SER A 498 -2.83 -32.57 13.61
CA SER A 498 -1.71 -33.50 13.44
C SER A 498 -0.86 -33.52 14.70
N THR A 499 -0.35 -34.70 15.08
CA THR A 499 0.55 -34.86 16.24
C THR A 499 1.86 -34.08 16.11
N LYS A 500 2.19 -33.60 14.90
CA LYS A 500 3.35 -32.74 14.63
C LYS A 500 3.09 -31.25 14.84
N GLN A 501 1.84 -30.82 14.98
CA GLN A 501 1.51 -29.41 15.19
C GLN A 501 1.97 -28.94 16.57
N GLN A 502 2.46 -27.70 16.63
CA GLN A 502 3.09 -27.13 17.83
C GLN A 502 2.17 -27.14 19.05
N ASN A 503 0.88 -26.84 18.86
CA ASN A 503 -0.10 -26.77 19.95
C ASN A 503 -0.71 -28.14 20.32
N TYR A 504 -0.38 -29.24 19.61
CA TYR A 504 -0.97 -30.56 19.88
C TYR A 504 -0.67 -31.09 21.30
N PRO A 505 0.59 -31.13 21.79
CA PRO A 505 0.86 -31.52 23.17
C PRO A 505 0.22 -30.56 24.17
N LEU A 506 0.28 -29.25 23.90
CA LEU A 506 -0.28 -28.24 24.79
C LEU A 506 -1.81 -28.35 24.92
N ALA A 507 -2.51 -28.70 23.84
CA ALA A 507 -3.95 -28.95 23.88
C ALA A 507 -4.30 -30.18 24.73
N LEU A 508 -3.50 -31.25 24.67
CA LEU A 508 -3.67 -32.43 25.54
C LEU A 508 -3.48 -32.06 27.01
N TYR A 509 -2.47 -31.25 27.30
CA TYR A 509 -2.19 -30.74 28.64
C TYR A 509 -3.33 -29.84 29.14
N ASN A 510 -3.80 -28.89 28.33
CA ASN A 510 -4.89 -27.98 28.68
C ASN A 510 -6.23 -28.71 28.83
N LEU A 511 -6.53 -29.69 27.97
CA LEU A 511 -7.71 -30.55 28.12
C LEU A 511 -7.63 -31.35 29.42
N ALA A 512 -6.46 -31.90 29.75
CA ALA A 512 -6.26 -32.65 30.99
C ALA A 512 -6.47 -31.77 32.23
N TYR A 513 -5.96 -30.54 32.22
CA TYR A 513 -6.23 -29.55 33.27
C TYR A 513 -7.70 -29.15 33.33
N THR A 514 -8.36 -29.01 32.19
CA THR A 514 -9.79 -28.71 32.12
C THR A 514 -10.62 -29.83 32.75
N ASP A 515 -10.31 -31.09 32.42
CA ASP A 515 -10.92 -32.26 33.05
C ASP A 515 -10.61 -32.32 34.55
N PHE A 516 -9.40 -31.95 34.95
CA PHE A 516 -8.97 -31.92 36.35
C PHE A 516 -9.77 -30.89 37.16
N GLN A 517 -9.96 -29.68 36.64
CA GLN A 517 -10.78 -28.63 37.28
C GLN A 517 -12.25 -29.04 37.39
N GLN A 518 -12.75 -29.81 36.43
CA GLN A 518 -14.08 -30.44 36.49
C GLN A 518 -14.16 -31.64 37.44
N LYS A 519 -13.06 -32.02 38.10
CA LYS A 519 -12.94 -33.21 38.96
C LYS A 519 -13.16 -34.53 38.21
N ASN A 520 -13.00 -34.53 36.88
CA ASN A 520 -13.06 -35.70 36.01
C ASN A 520 -11.70 -36.41 35.98
N TYR A 521 -11.21 -36.86 37.14
CA TYR A 521 -9.82 -37.33 37.31
C TYR A 521 -9.44 -38.49 36.37
N SER A 522 -10.37 -39.37 36.00
CA SER A 522 -10.11 -40.45 35.04
C SER A 522 -9.85 -39.95 33.61
N LYS A 523 -10.56 -38.90 33.18
CA LYS A 523 -10.33 -38.27 31.87
C LYS A 523 -9.05 -37.44 31.88
N ALA A 524 -8.86 -36.65 32.93
CA ALA A 524 -7.63 -35.89 33.16
C ALA A 524 -6.39 -36.80 33.12
N LEU A 525 -6.44 -37.93 33.84
CA LEU A 525 -5.40 -38.96 33.81
C LEU A 525 -5.09 -39.44 32.39
N THR A 526 -6.12 -39.77 31.62
CA THR A 526 -5.98 -40.25 30.25
C THR A 526 -5.30 -39.20 29.37
N ASN A 527 -5.71 -37.94 29.49
CA ASN A 527 -5.20 -36.85 28.66
C ASN A 527 -3.79 -36.40 29.08
N PHE A 528 -3.47 -36.36 30.38
CA PHE A 528 -2.09 -36.13 30.84
C PHE A 528 -1.15 -37.25 30.38
N LYS A 529 -1.59 -38.52 30.39
CA LYS A 529 -0.79 -39.63 29.86
C LYS A 529 -0.51 -39.49 28.36
N LYS A 530 -1.51 -39.06 27.59
CA LYS A 530 -1.32 -38.74 26.17
C LYS A 530 -0.33 -37.59 26.00
N TYR A 531 -0.44 -36.53 26.82
CA TYR A 531 0.51 -35.41 26.78
C TYR A 531 1.95 -35.87 27.00
N ILE A 532 2.27 -36.61 28.08
CA ILE A 532 3.64 -37.07 28.35
C ILE A 532 4.18 -38.03 27.27
N SER A 533 3.30 -38.68 26.50
CA SER A 533 3.69 -39.50 25.35
C SER A 533 3.97 -38.69 24.08
N ALA A 534 3.29 -37.54 23.92
CA ALA A 534 3.41 -36.66 22.76
C ALA A 534 4.52 -35.61 22.94
N GLU A 535 4.80 -35.19 24.17
CA GLU A 535 5.86 -34.23 24.49
C GLU A 535 7.24 -34.85 24.26
N THR A 536 7.98 -34.27 23.30
CA THR A 536 9.33 -34.72 22.96
C THR A 536 10.38 -34.03 23.82
N ASN A 537 10.10 -32.81 24.29
CA ASN A 537 11.01 -32.08 25.16
C ASN A 537 10.74 -32.39 26.63
N ARG A 538 11.44 -33.40 27.17
CA ARG A 538 11.33 -33.77 28.60
C ARG A 538 11.86 -32.72 29.58
N GLN A 539 12.54 -31.69 29.08
CA GLN A 539 12.98 -30.54 29.87
C GLN A 539 11.93 -29.41 29.89
N SER A 540 10.82 -29.56 29.15
CA SER A 540 9.69 -28.63 29.20
C SER A 540 9.16 -28.51 30.64
N PRO A 541 8.91 -27.30 31.18
CA PRO A 541 8.34 -27.13 32.52
C PRO A 541 7.00 -27.86 32.73
N ASN A 542 6.24 -28.06 31.66
CA ASN A 542 4.93 -28.73 31.69
C ASN A 542 5.06 -30.26 31.87
N TYR A 543 6.20 -30.86 31.52
CA TYR A 543 6.40 -32.32 31.61
C TYR A 543 6.42 -32.85 33.05
N PRO A 544 7.27 -32.34 33.97
CA PRO A 544 7.24 -32.75 35.37
C PRO A 544 5.93 -32.35 36.07
N ASP A 545 5.31 -31.23 35.68
CA ASP A 545 3.99 -30.85 36.19
C ASP A 545 2.91 -31.86 35.76
N ALA A 546 2.89 -32.30 34.51
CA ALA A 546 1.95 -33.33 34.07
C ALA A 546 2.16 -34.67 34.80
N LEU A 547 3.40 -35.07 35.08
CA LEU A 547 3.69 -36.25 35.91
C LEU A 547 3.12 -36.09 37.32
N ASN A 548 3.25 -34.89 37.91
CA ASN A 548 2.63 -34.57 39.20
C ASN A 548 1.11 -34.64 39.14
N ARG A 549 0.47 -34.08 38.12
CA ARG A 549 -0.99 -34.13 37.96
C ARG A 549 -1.51 -35.53 37.66
N ILE A 550 -0.72 -36.38 36.99
CA ILE A 550 -1.02 -37.82 36.87
C ILE A 550 -1.02 -38.47 38.26
N GLY A 551 0.00 -38.16 39.08
CA GLY A 551 0.07 -38.57 40.48
C GLY A 551 -1.16 -38.12 41.27
N ASP A 552 -1.57 -36.86 41.12
CA ASP A 552 -2.74 -36.28 41.78
C ASP A 552 -4.03 -37.00 41.35
N CYS A 553 -4.20 -37.25 40.05
CA CYS A 553 -5.35 -38.00 39.52
C CYS A 553 -5.43 -39.41 40.12
N TYR A 554 -4.29 -40.10 40.21
CA TYR A 554 -4.23 -41.42 40.83
C TYR A 554 -4.52 -41.37 42.33
N LEU A 555 -4.02 -40.35 43.04
CA LEU A 555 -4.33 -40.10 44.44
C LEU A 555 -5.83 -39.90 44.66
N TYR A 556 -6.49 -39.06 43.86
CA TYR A 556 -7.94 -38.84 43.95
C TYR A 556 -8.75 -40.09 43.59
N ASN A 557 -8.28 -40.90 42.64
CA ASN A 557 -8.86 -42.20 42.30
C ASN A 557 -8.49 -43.31 43.29
N ARG A 558 -7.77 -42.99 44.38
CA ARG A 558 -7.33 -43.91 45.45
C ARG A 558 -6.42 -45.04 44.98
N ASN A 559 -5.75 -44.88 43.84
CA ASN A 559 -4.70 -45.79 43.40
C ASN A 559 -3.33 -45.25 43.81
N PHE A 560 -3.00 -45.53 45.06
CA PHE A 560 -1.83 -44.96 45.72
C PHE A 560 -0.49 -45.48 45.16
N SER A 561 -0.43 -46.73 44.70
CA SER A 561 0.80 -47.30 44.14
C SER A 561 1.23 -46.59 42.86
N ASP A 562 0.28 -46.34 41.96
CA ASP A 562 0.59 -45.60 40.73
C ASP A 562 0.90 -44.13 41.03
N ALA A 563 0.18 -43.50 41.97
CA ALA A 563 0.47 -42.13 42.39
C ALA A 563 1.92 -41.97 42.86
N GLU A 564 2.39 -42.87 43.73
CA GLU A 564 3.78 -42.91 44.20
C GLU A 564 4.79 -43.04 43.07
N SER A 565 4.52 -43.92 42.10
CA SER A 565 5.38 -44.15 40.92
C SER A 565 5.52 -42.88 40.07
N TYR A 566 4.41 -42.18 39.79
CA TYR A 566 4.43 -40.98 38.96
C TYR A 566 5.06 -39.77 39.66
N TYR A 567 4.84 -39.58 40.96
CA TYR A 567 5.60 -38.58 41.71
C TYR A 567 7.10 -38.89 41.69
N SER A 568 7.50 -40.16 41.84
CA SER A 568 8.91 -40.55 41.75
C SER A 568 9.52 -40.25 40.38
N GLN A 569 8.75 -40.44 39.30
CA GLN A 569 9.19 -40.05 37.96
C GLN A 569 9.36 -38.53 37.83
N ALA A 570 8.42 -37.74 38.36
CA ALA A 570 8.54 -36.27 38.37
C ALA A 570 9.81 -35.81 39.09
N VAL A 571 10.13 -36.44 40.23
CA VAL A 571 11.37 -36.20 40.98
C VAL A 571 12.61 -36.50 40.14
N ASN A 572 12.63 -37.63 39.44
CA ASN A 572 13.79 -38.02 38.63
C ASN A 572 14.01 -37.09 37.42
N VAL A 573 12.94 -36.56 36.84
CA VAL A 573 13.00 -35.68 35.66
C VAL A 573 13.46 -34.28 36.02
N ASN A 574 12.98 -33.72 37.14
CA ASN A 574 13.34 -32.38 37.59
C ASN A 574 13.74 -32.34 39.07
N PRO A 575 14.88 -32.94 39.45
CA PRO A 575 15.29 -33.04 40.85
C PRO A 575 15.57 -31.70 41.52
N ALA A 576 15.72 -30.60 40.76
CA ALA A 576 15.95 -29.28 41.35
C ALA A 576 14.66 -28.65 41.91
N ASN A 577 13.50 -29.00 41.36
CA ASN A 577 12.20 -28.38 41.69
C ASN A 577 11.10 -29.45 41.95
N ALA A 578 11.46 -30.57 42.60
CA ALA A 578 10.54 -31.68 42.86
C ALA A 578 10.06 -31.77 44.31
N ASP A 579 10.11 -30.67 45.03
CA ASP A 579 9.68 -30.61 46.43
C ASP A 579 8.18 -30.91 46.61
N TYR A 580 7.33 -30.43 45.68
CA TYR A 580 5.91 -30.84 45.60
C TYR A 580 5.78 -32.37 45.45
N SER A 581 6.50 -32.94 44.48
CA SER A 581 6.44 -34.36 44.14
C SER A 581 6.88 -35.24 45.30
N GLU A 582 7.99 -34.89 45.96
CA GLU A 582 8.49 -35.61 47.13
C GLU A 582 7.52 -35.52 48.32
N PHE A 583 6.92 -34.35 48.54
CA PHE A 583 5.92 -34.19 49.60
C PHE A 583 4.67 -35.04 49.32
N GLN A 584 4.11 -34.97 48.10
CA GLN A 584 2.93 -35.75 47.73
C GLN A 584 3.20 -37.26 47.73
N LYS A 585 4.39 -37.68 47.28
CA LYS A 585 4.84 -39.07 47.39
C LYS A 585 4.81 -39.55 48.84
N ALA A 586 5.37 -38.76 49.76
CA ALA A 586 5.36 -39.09 51.17
C ALA A 586 3.94 -39.09 51.76
N PHE A 587 3.07 -38.18 51.32
CA PHE A 587 1.68 -38.15 51.71
C PHE A 587 0.94 -39.44 51.32
N VAL A 588 1.12 -39.90 50.07
CA VAL A 588 0.57 -41.15 49.53
C VAL A 588 1.06 -42.39 50.30
N LEU A 589 2.34 -42.45 50.65
CA LEU A 589 2.89 -43.53 51.49
C LEU A 589 2.14 -43.64 52.84
N GLY A 590 1.71 -42.51 53.40
CA GLY A 590 0.87 -42.49 54.60
C GLY A 590 -0.52 -43.08 54.36
N LEU A 591 -1.14 -42.81 53.21
CA LEU A 591 -2.45 -43.39 52.84
C LEU A 591 -2.37 -44.90 52.61
N GLN A 592 -1.22 -45.40 52.16
CA GLN A 592 -0.92 -46.84 52.08
C GLN A 592 -0.58 -47.46 53.45
N ARG A 593 -0.64 -46.68 54.53
CA ARG A 593 -0.23 -47.06 55.90
C ARG A 593 1.25 -47.44 56.03
N ASN A 594 2.08 -47.09 55.04
CA ASN A 594 3.53 -47.22 55.12
C ASN A 594 4.11 -46.00 55.84
N TYR A 595 3.81 -45.87 57.14
CA TYR A 595 4.23 -44.71 57.93
C TYR A 595 5.76 -44.62 58.10
N ASN A 596 6.46 -45.77 58.15
CA ASN A 596 7.93 -45.80 58.17
C ASN A 596 8.53 -45.26 56.86
N GLY A 597 7.95 -45.65 55.71
CA GLY A 597 8.30 -45.12 54.40
C GLY A 597 8.01 -43.62 54.30
N LYS A 598 6.84 -43.17 54.77
CA LYS A 598 6.47 -41.75 54.82
C LYS A 598 7.47 -40.92 55.61
N VAL A 599 7.83 -41.34 56.83
CA VAL A 599 8.84 -40.62 57.64
C VAL A 599 10.18 -40.54 56.92
N SER A 600 10.62 -41.64 56.29
CA SER A 600 11.87 -41.68 55.53
C SER A 600 11.85 -40.73 54.32
N ALA A 601 10.74 -40.72 53.57
CA ALA A 601 10.55 -39.84 52.42
C ALA A 601 10.50 -38.36 52.82
N LEU A 602 9.80 -38.01 53.90
CA LEU A 602 9.75 -36.63 54.42
C LEU A 602 11.13 -36.15 54.89
N ASN A 603 11.91 -37.01 55.55
CA ASN A 603 13.28 -36.67 55.93
C ASN A 603 14.17 -36.41 54.71
N ASN A 604 14.04 -37.24 53.67
CA ASN A 604 14.79 -37.08 52.43
C ASN A 604 14.42 -35.77 51.74
N MET A 605 13.12 -35.49 51.61
CA MET A 605 12.60 -34.23 51.07
C MET A 605 13.15 -33.02 51.83
N MET A 606 13.06 -33.01 53.17
CA MET A 606 13.60 -31.91 53.99
C MET A 606 15.12 -31.78 53.85
N THR A 607 15.85 -32.88 53.70
CA THR A 607 17.32 -32.84 53.52
C THR A 607 17.71 -32.27 52.15
N LYS A 608 17.02 -32.68 51.08
CA LYS A 608 17.31 -32.24 49.71
C LYS A 608 16.79 -30.84 49.40
N TYR A 609 15.65 -30.45 49.97
CA TYR A 609 14.97 -29.19 49.70
C TYR A 609 14.75 -28.40 51.01
N PRO A 610 15.82 -27.95 51.68
CA PRO A 610 15.73 -27.27 52.97
C PRO A 610 14.95 -25.95 52.93
N ASN A 611 14.81 -25.35 51.74
CA ASN A 611 14.09 -24.10 51.52
C ASN A 611 12.71 -24.30 50.85
N SER A 612 12.18 -25.54 50.82
CA SER A 612 10.89 -25.83 50.20
C SER A 612 9.72 -25.16 50.93
N GLN A 613 8.73 -24.71 50.15
CA GLN A 613 7.45 -24.23 50.68
C GLN A 613 6.60 -25.32 51.37
N TYR A 614 6.96 -26.60 51.20
CA TYR A 614 6.30 -27.74 51.85
C TYR A 614 7.08 -28.27 53.05
N TYR A 615 8.16 -27.61 53.48
CA TYR A 615 9.03 -28.13 54.55
C TYR A 615 8.29 -28.21 55.90
N ASP A 616 7.54 -27.17 56.23
CA ASP A 616 6.63 -27.14 57.38
C ASP A 616 5.48 -28.15 57.24
N ASN A 617 4.90 -28.29 56.04
CA ASN A 617 3.96 -29.38 55.72
C ASN A 617 4.59 -30.75 55.99
N ALA A 618 5.86 -30.94 55.63
CA ALA A 618 6.58 -32.18 55.82
C ALA A 618 6.83 -32.47 57.30
N LEU A 619 7.22 -31.48 58.10
CA LEU A 619 7.34 -31.62 59.55
C LEU A 619 5.99 -32.00 60.18
N PHE A 620 4.91 -31.31 59.80
CA PHE A 620 3.58 -31.58 60.33
C PHE A 620 3.08 -32.99 59.96
N GLU A 621 3.18 -33.38 58.69
CA GLU A 621 2.79 -34.71 58.23
C GLU A 621 3.69 -35.83 58.78
N LYS A 622 4.96 -35.54 59.07
CA LYS A 622 5.88 -36.46 59.75
C LYS A 622 5.42 -36.70 61.19
N SER A 623 5.04 -35.65 61.91
CA SER A 623 4.51 -35.80 63.28
C SER A 623 3.26 -36.68 63.30
N ARG A 624 2.32 -36.47 62.36
CA ARG A 624 1.11 -37.31 62.23
C ARG A 624 1.46 -38.76 61.93
N ALA A 625 2.43 -39.02 61.07
CA ALA A 625 2.89 -40.38 60.78
C ALA A 625 3.51 -41.06 62.03
N LEU A 626 4.27 -40.31 62.83
CA LEU A 626 4.85 -40.81 64.08
C LEU A 626 3.79 -41.11 65.14
N VAL A 627 2.73 -40.30 65.24
CA VAL A 627 1.56 -40.61 66.09
C VAL A 627 0.92 -41.93 65.66
N MET A 628 0.72 -42.14 64.36
CA MET A 628 0.17 -43.42 63.84
C MET A 628 1.08 -44.63 64.08
N LEU A 629 2.38 -44.41 64.33
CA LEU A 629 3.35 -45.43 64.72
C LEU A 629 3.45 -45.59 66.25
N ASN A 630 2.60 -44.92 67.03
CA ASN A 630 2.65 -44.85 68.50
C ASN A 630 3.98 -44.29 69.04
N LYS A 631 4.64 -43.43 68.25
CA LYS A 631 5.90 -42.76 68.58
C LYS A 631 5.65 -41.32 68.98
N GLU A 632 4.77 -41.12 69.96
CA GLU A 632 4.33 -39.80 70.41
C GLU A 632 5.49 -38.89 70.89
N PRO A 633 6.53 -39.38 71.60
CA PRO A 633 7.68 -38.55 71.97
C PRO A 633 8.45 -38.01 70.75
N GLU A 634 8.61 -38.83 69.72
CA GLU A 634 9.26 -38.43 68.46
C GLU A 634 8.38 -37.42 67.70
N ALA A 635 7.06 -37.61 67.72
CA ALA A 635 6.10 -36.68 67.12
C ALA A 635 6.11 -35.31 67.80
N ILE A 636 6.16 -35.28 69.14
CA ILE A 636 6.29 -34.07 69.96
C ILE A 636 7.56 -33.31 69.56
N SER A 637 8.71 -33.98 69.49
CA SER A 637 9.98 -33.34 69.11
C SER A 637 9.93 -32.71 67.70
N VAL A 638 9.24 -33.37 66.75
CA VAL A 638 9.07 -32.83 65.39
C VAL A 638 8.16 -31.60 65.39
N LEU A 639 7.08 -31.59 66.18
CA LEU A 639 6.19 -30.44 66.30
C LEU A 639 6.86 -29.26 67.01
N GLU A 640 7.62 -29.50 68.08
CA GLU A 640 8.45 -28.49 68.73
C GLU A 640 9.45 -27.87 67.76
N LYS A 641 10.09 -28.71 66.92
CA LYS A 641 10.99 -28.22 65.85
C LYS A 641 10.23 -27.34 64.85
N LEU A 642 9.04 -27.75 64.40
CA LEU A 642 8.21 -26.94 63.51
C LEU A 642 7.88 -25.59 64.12
N LEU A 643 7.43 -25.57 65.38
CA LEU A 643 7.09 -24.33 66.07
C LEU A 643 8.31 -23.43 66.31
N LYS A 644 9.48 -24.02 66.56
CA LYS A 644 10.72 -23.28 66.81
C LYS A 644 11.35 -22.71 65.54
N GLU A 645 11.43 -23.52 64.48
CA GLU A 645 12.12 -23.16 63.23
C GLU A 645 11.18 -22.49 62.22
N TYR A 646 9.88 -22.81 62.25
CA TYR A 646 8.86 -22.29 61.34
C TYR A 646 7.67 -21.65 62.09
N PRO A 647 7.90 -20.75 63.07
CA PRO A 647 6.85 -20.12 63.88
C PRO A 647 5.90 -19.20 63.09
N LYS A 648 6.11 -19.01 61.78
CA LYS A 648 5.23 -18.21 60.90
C LYS A 648 4.47 -19.06 59.88
N SER A 649 4.64 -20.39 59.91
CA SER A 649 3.93 -21.29 59.01
C SER A 649 2.43 -21.25 59.25
N ASN A 650 1.63 -21.33 58.18
CA ASN A 650 0.17 -21.52 58.26
C ASN A 650 -0.23 -22.84 58.96
N LEU A 651 0.73 -23.75 59.12
CA LEU A 651 0.58 -24.99 59.87
C LEU A 651 1.09 -24.87 61.31
N ALA A 652 1.83 -23.83 61.68
CA ALA A 652 2.37 -23.71 63.03
C ALA A 652 1.26 -23.63 64.09
N GLN A 653 0.15 -22.95 63.80
CA GLN A 653 -1.02 -22.94 64.67
C GLN A 653 -1.69 -24.33 64.78
N LYS A 654 -1.81 -25.08 63.66
CA LYS A 654 -2.32 -26.47 63.67
C LYS A 654 -1.38 -27.41 64.40
N ALA A 655 -0.08 -27.22 64.23
CA ALA A 655 0.99 -27.95 64.88
C ALA A 655 1.00 -27.72 66.39
N GLY A 656 0.81 -26.47 66.83
CA GLY A 656 0.73 -26.14 68.25
C GLY A 656 -0.55 -26.67 68.91
N VAL A 657 -1.68 -26.68 68.19
CA VAL A 657 -2.91 -27.32 68.67
C VAL A 657 -2.70 -28.83 68.79
N GLN A 658 -2.14 -29.47 67.76
CA GLN A 658 -1.86 -30.90 67.80
C GLN A 658 -0.83 -31.25 68.87
N LEU A 659 0.18 -30.41 69.10
CA LEU A 659 1.16 -30.56 70.17
C LEU A 659 0.49 -30.46 71.55
N GLY A 660 -0.38 -29.47 71.74
CA GLY A 660 -1.20 -29.34 72.94
C GLY A 660 -2.04 -30.59 73.18
N GLN A 661 -2.65 -31.14 72.13
CA GLN A 661 -3.45 -32.36 72.22
C GLN A 661 -2.59 -33.59 72.56
N LEU A 662 -1.41 -33.75 71.95
CA LEU A 662 -0.50 -34.86 72.23
C LEU A 662 0.08 -34.79 73.65
N TYR A 663 0.38 -33.59 74.16
CA TYR A 663 0.75 -33.43 75.57
C TYR A 663 -0.39 -33.79 76.50
N PHE A 664 -1.64 -33.48 76.15
CA PHE A 664 -2.80 -33.88 76.95
C PHE A 664 -3.00 -35.41 76.94
N ASN A 665 -2.94 -36.03 75.76
CA ASN A 665 -3.07 -37.48 75.60
C ASN A 665 -1.96 -38.28 76.30
N THR A 666 -0.74 -37.72 76.38
CA THR A 666 0.39 -38.29 77.14
C THR A 666 0.36 -37.95 78.64
N ASN A 667 -0.78 -37.47 79.15
CA ASN A 667 -1.05 -37.10 80.55
C ASN A 667 -0.19 -35.95 81.10
N ASN A 668 0.11 -34.96 80.26
CA ASN A 668 0.83 -33.73 80.60
C ASN A 668 -0.03 -32.47 80.38
N PRO A 669 -1.14 -32.28 81.13
CA PRO A 669 -2.10 -31.20 80.90
C PRO A 669 -1.51 -29.79 81.03
N GLN A 670 -0.48 -29.59 81.87
CA GLN A 670 0.18 -28.28 81.99
C GLN A 670 1.01 -27.91 80.75
N LYS A 671 1.67 -28.89 80.11
CA LYS A 671 2.36 -28.67 78.83
C LYS A 671 1.36 -28.47 77.70
N SER A 672 0.20 -29.14 77.76
CA SER A 672 -0.92 -28.93 76.84
C SER A 672 -1.43 -27.49 76.87
N ILE A 673 -1.74 -26.99 78.08
CA ILE A 673 -2.13 -25.60 78.30
C ILE A 673 -1.05 -24.64 77.82
N ALA A 674 0.22 -24.87 78.16
CA ALA A 674 1.31 -24.02 77.71
C ALA A 674 1.41 -23.96 76.17
N ALA A 675 1.32 -25.11 75.49
CA ALA A 675 1.34 -25.18 74.03
C ALA A 675 0.11 -24.50 73.39
N TYR A 676 -1.09 -24.68 73.94
CA TYR A 676 -2.26 -23.97 73.45
C TYR A 676 -2.19 -22.46 73.74
N LYS A 677 -1.71 -22.05 74.92
CA LYS A 677 -1.47 -20.64 75.22
C LYS A 677 -0.44 -20.05 74.29
N GLU A 678 0.60 -20.81 73.95
CA GLU A 678 1.59 -20.43 72.95
C GLU A 678 0.94 -20.27 71.57
N VAL A 679 0.00 -21.13 71.17
CA VAL A 679 -0.80 -20.90 69.95
C VAL A 679 -1.65 -19.63 70.06
N VAL A 680 -2.23 -19.37 71.22
CA VAL A 680 -3.04 -18.17 71.47
C VAL A 680 -2.20 -16.90 71.60
N ASN A 681 -0.95 -17.00 72.01
CA ASN A 681 -0.04 -15.87 72.16
C ASN A 681 0.70 -15.58 70.85
N ASN A 682 1.08 -16.63 70.11
CA ASN A 682 1.80 -16.54 68.84
C ASN A 682 0.86 -16.39 67.63
N TYR A 683 -0.39 -16.86 67.72
CA TYR A 683 -1.42 -16.79 66.65
C TYR A 683 -2.82 -16.33 67.12
N PRO A 684 -2.98 -15.33 68.02
CA PRO A 684 -4.21 -15.01 68.80
C PRO A 684 -5.56 -14.90 68.08
N ASN A 685 -5.60 -14.84 66.73
CA ASN A 685 -6.79 -14.61 65.93
C ASN A 685 -7.15 -15.75 64.95
N SER A 686 -6.35 -16.82 64.86
CA SER A 686 -6.63 -17.92 63.94
C SER A 686 -7.78 -18.82 64.39
N GLU A 687 -8.43 -19.56 63.47
CA GLU A 687 -9.40 -20.61 63.85
C GLU A 687 -8.75 -21.66 64.74
N GLU A 688 -7.45 -21.88 64.61
CA GLU A 688 -6.65 -22.72 65.48
C GLU A 688 -6.32 -22.05 66.80
N ALA A 689 -6.22 -20.73 66.92
CA ALA A 689 -6.18 -20.05 68.21
C ALA A 689 -7.56 -19.99 68.86
N ARG A 690 -8.64 -19.97 68.09
CA ARG A 690 -10.01 -20.13 68.59
C ARG A 690 -10.28 -21.57 68.98
N THR A 691 -9.83 -22.54 68.19
CA THR A 691 -9.81 -23.97 68.51
C THR A 691 -8.83 -24.19 69.64
N ALA A 692 -7.73 -23.47 69.77
CA ALA A 692 -6.85 -23.56 70.93
C ALA A 692 -7.50 -22.90 72.14
N ILE A 693 -8.23 -21.79 72.01
CA ILE A 693 -9.04 -21.13 73.04
C ILE A 693 -10.23 -22.01 73.42
N GLN A 694 -10.82 -22.79 72.50
CA GLN A 694 -12.03 -23.59 72.66
C GLN A 694 -11.72 -25.04 73.04
N SER A 695 -10.60 -25.58 72.57
CA SER A 695 -9.95 -26.80 73.05
C SER A 695 -9.22 -26.51 74.35
N MET A 696 -8.69 -25.30 74.58
CA MET A 696 -8.36 -24.82 75.93
C MET A 696 -9.62 -24.56 76.71
N GLU A 697 -10.72 -24.10 76.14
CA GLU A 697 -11.98 -24.02 76.87
C GLU A 697 -12.36 -25.44 77.24
N GLY A 698 -12.09 -26.45 76.39
CA GLY A 698 -12.21 -27.88 76.68
C GLY A 698 -11.23 -28.40 77.74
N VAL A 699 -9.93 -28.06 77.70
CA VAL A 699 -8.90 -28.48 78.67
C VAL A 699 -9.03 -27.72 79.99
N TYR A 700 -9.35 -26.42 79.96
CA TYR A 700 -9.74 -25.58 81.09
C TYR A 700 -11.14 -25.96 81.61
N LYS A 701 -12.06 -26.50 80.81
CA LYS A 701 -13.34 -27.08 81.28
C LYS A 701 -13.15 -28.48 81.85
N ASP A 702 -12.21 -29.26 81.32
CA ASP A 702 -11.82 -30.60 81.78
C ASP A 702 -11.06 -30.54 83.12
N ILE A 703 -10.14 -29.57 83.28
CA ILE A 703 -9.49 -29.26 84.58
C ILE A 703 -10.28 -28.24 85.44
N ASN A 704 -11.45 -27.79 84.96
CA ASN A 704 -12.47 -26.95 85.62
C ASN A 704 -12.05 -25.53 86.11
N ASP A 705 -11.59 -24.65 85.23
CA ASP A 705 -11.06 -23.31 85.52
C ASP A 705 -11.46 -22.24 84.43
N ILE A 706 -12.77 -21.93 84.35
CA ILE A 706 -13.35 -20.89 83.46
C ILE A 706 -13.06 -19.47 83.96
N GLY A 707 -12.76 -19.30 85.24
CA GLY A 707 -12.36 -18.03 85.82
C GLY A 707 -10.96 -17.64 85.39
N SER A 708 -10.02 -18.59 85.30
CA SER A 708 -8.72 -18.35 84.66
C SER A 708 -8.81 -18.46 83.16
N TYR A 709 -9.76 -19.16 82.53
CA TYR A 709 -10.02 -18.99 81.08
C TYR A 709 -10.57 -17.60 80.80
N ALA A 710 -11.46 -17.08 81.63
CA ALA A 710 -12.09 -15.80 81.45
C ALA A 710 -11.23 -14.66 81.97
N SER A 711 -10.36 -14.88 82.95
CA SER A 711 -9.31 -13.95 83.36
C SER A 711 -8.12 -14.07 82.44
N TYR A 712 -7.83 -15.26 81.89
CA TYR A 712 -6.89 -15.41 80.78
C TYR A 712 -7.47 -14.66 79.59
N VAL A 713 -8.70 -14.89 79.15
CA VAL A 713 -9.29 -14.18 78.00
C VAL A 713 -9.79 -12.76 78.30
N ASN A 714 -9.92 -12.36 79.56
CA ASN A 714 -10.02 -10.96 80.00
C ASN A 714 -8.67 -10.31 80.16
N SER A 715 -7.62 -11.07 80.45
CA SER A 715 -6.21 -10.64 80.37
C SER A 715 -5.70 -10.68 78.94
N LEU A 716 -6.39 -11.42 78.06
CA LEU A 716 -6.37 -11.23 76.61
C LEU A 716 -7.20 -9.97 76.26
N GLY A 717 -7.86 -9.30 77.24
CA GLY A 717 -8.42 -7.95 77.13
C GLY A 717 -9.81 -7.92 76.56
N LYS A 718 -10.72 -8.57 77.28
CA LYS A 718 -12.03 -9.09 76.90
C LYS A 718 -12.21 -9.23 75.38
N GLY A 719 -12.26 -10.45 74.83
CA GLY A 719 -13.54 -11.13 74.59
C GLY A 719 -13.61 -12.61 74.88
N THR A 720 -13.30 -13.03 76.11
CA THR A 720 -13.96 -14.17 76.77
C THR A 720 -13.99 -13.98 78.30
N VAL A 721 -14.16 -12.80 78.89
CA VAL A 721 -15.38 -11.95 78.94
C VAL A 721 -15.30 -10.87 77.88
N LEU A 722 -16.37 -10.13 77.61
CA LEU A 722 -16.71 -9.25 76.45
C LEU A 722 -16.33 -7.73 76.62
N SER A 723 -15.33 -7.10 75.96
CA SER A 723 -14.90 -5.70 76.32
C SER A 723 -15.55 -4.73 75.40
N ALA A 724 -15.53 -3.45 75.74
CA ALA A 724 -15.66 -2.41 74.73
C ALA A 724 -14.80 -2.69 73.48
N SER A 725 -13.65 -3.39 73.57
CA SER A 725 -12.82 -3.80 72.42
C SER A 725 -13.15 -5.18 71.78
N ARG A 726 -13.59 -6.26 72.49
CA ARG A 726 -14.32 -7.36 71.80
C ARG A 726 -15.74 -6.96 71.40
N GLN A 727 -16.33 -5.89 71.92
CA GLN A 727 -17.61 -5.31 71.51
C GLN A 727 -17.36 -4.44 70.30
N ASP A 728 -16.28 -3.66 70.25
CA ASP A 728 -15.73 -3.04 69.03
C ASP A 728 -15.50 -4.14 67.98
N SER A 729 -14.72 -5.20 68.27
CA SER A 729 -14.54 -6.34 67.36
C SER A 729 -15.82 -7.10 67.03
N LEU A 730 -16.72 -7.39 67.98
CA LEU A 730 -18.00 -8.08 67.70
C LEU A 730 -19.02 -7.15 67.01
N THR A 731 -18.91 -5.80 67.11
CA THR A 731 -19.78 -4.78 66.46
C THR A 731 -19.31 -4.45 65.05
N TYR A 732 -18.00 -4.30 64.85
CA TYR A 732 -17.40 -4.24 63.52
C TYR A 732 -17.64 -5.54 62.75
N LEU A 733 -17.36 -6.72 63.34
CA LEU A 733 -17.64 -8.03 62.71
C LEU A 733 -19.14 -8.21 62.38
N ALA A 734 -20.04 -7.44 63.00
CA ALA A 734 -21.47 -7.37 62.64
C ALA A 734 -21.76 -6.39 61.47
N ALA A 735 -21.13 -5.21 61.41
CA ALA A 735 -21.24 -4.26 60.29
C ALA A 735 -20.60 -4.79 59.00
N GLU A 736 -19.45 -5.46 59.12
CA GLU A 736 -18.77 -6.19 58.05
C GLU A 736 -19.63 -7.37 57.55
N ASN A 737 -20.35 -8.08 58.44
CA ASN A 737 -21.28 -9.15 58.02
C ASN A 737 -22.43 -8.64 57.13
N VAL A 738 -22.93 -7.41 57.35
CA VAL A 738 -23.95 -6.76 56.48
C VAL A 738 -23.39 -6.40 55.11
N TYR A 739 -22.16 -5.87 55.08
CA TYR A 739 -21.41 -5.63 53.85
C TYR A 739 -21.25 -6.93 53.03
N MET A 740 -20.79 -8.01 53.68
CA MET A 740 -20.57 -9.32 53.06
C MET A 740 -21.87 -10.00 52.58
N LYS A 741 -23.04 -9.57 53.07
CA LYS A 741 -24.37 -9.99 52.58
C LYS A 741 -24.90 -9.15 51.41
N GLY A 742 -24.11 -8.20 50.90
CA GLY A 742 -24.43 -7.39 49.72
C GLY A 742 -25.36 -6.19 49.97
N ARG A 743 -25.69 -5.87 51.23
CA ARG A 743 -26.62 -4.78 51.58
C ARG A 743 -25.86 -3.47 51.81
N LYS A 744 -25.49 -2.80 50.71
CA LYS A 744 -24.51 -1.69 50.69
C LYS A 744 -24.95 -0.41 51.41
N ASP A 745 -26.19 0.07 51.24
CA ASP A 745 -26.67 1.29 51.92
C ASP A 745 -26.75 1.15 53.45
N GLU A 746 -27.14 -0.04 53.91
CA GLU A 746 -27.19 -0.39 55.34
C GLU A 746 -25.79 -0.54 55.93
N SER A 747 -24.88 -1.14 55.16
CA SER A 747 -23.46 -1.22 55.53
C SER A 747 -22.83 0.17 55.63
N LYS A 748 -23.05 1.06 54.64
CA LYS A 748 -22.57 2.45 54.68
C LYS A 748 -23.04 3.18 55.94
N THR A 749 -24.30 2.99 56.32
CA THR A 749 -24.86 3.56 57.56
C THR A 749 -24.21 2.98 58.81
N ALA A 750 -24.05 1.66 58.88
CA ALA A 750 -23.44 0.96 60.02
C ALA A 750 -21.94 1.27 60.21
N LEU A 751 -21.20 1.41 59.11
CA LEU A 751 -19.77 1.75 59.10
C LEU A 751 -19.54 3.23 59.46
N ASN A 752 -20.36 4.16 58.96
CA ASN A 752 -20.31 5.56 59.42
C ASN A 752 -20.64 5.68 60.92
N ARG A 753 -21.61 4.91 61.42
CA ARG A 753 -21.92 4.87 62.86
C ARG A 753 -20.78 4.27 63.68
N TYR A 754 -20.15 3.22 63.18
CA TYR A 754 -18.96 2.64 63.78
C TYR A 754 -17.84 3.69 63.89
N LEU A 755 -17.55 4.43 62.83
CA LEU A 755 -16.56 5.53 62.82
C LEU A 755 -16.96 6.72 63.71
N GLN A 756 -18.25 7.01 63.89
CA GLN A 756 -18.68 8.02 64.85
C GLN A 756 -18.52 7.57 66.31
N THR A 757 -18.75 6.28 66.60
CA THR A 757 -18.72 5.71 67.97
C THR A 757 -17.30 5.37 68.40
N TYR A 758 -16.48 4.91 67.46
CA TYR A 758 -15.08 4.57 67.62
C TYR A 758 -14.25 5.25 66.50
N PRO A 759 -14.10 6.59 66.51
CA PRO A 759 -13.36 7.33 65.47
C PRO A 759 -11.88 6.95 65.40
N ASN A 760 -11.33 6.43 66.49
CA ASN A 760 -10.01 5.83 66.56
C ASN A 760 -10.11 4.32 66.89
N GLY A 761 -11.22 3.68 66.52
CA GLY A 761 -11.51 2.27 66.76
C GLY A 761 -10.57 1.33 66.01
N VAL A 762 -10.46 0.08 66.48
CA VAL A 762 -9.48 -0.88 65.94
C VAL A 762 -9.73 -1.20 64.47
N PHE A 763 -10.97 -1.07 64.00
CA PHE A 763 -11.38 -1.28 62.62
C PHE A 763 -11.75 0.03 61.92
N ALA A 764 -11.33 1.20 62.42
CA ALA A 764 -11.64 2.49 61.79
C ALA A 764 -11.07 2.56 60.37
N SER A 765 -9.84 2.10 60.20
CA SER A 765 -9.24 1.97 58.87
C SER A 765 -9.97 0.96 57.98
N ASP A 766 -10.45 -0.15 58.53
CA ASP A 766 -11.22 -1.15 57.80
C ASP A 766 -12.58 -0.59 57.34
N ALA A 767 -13.22 0.22 58.19
CA ALA A 767 -14.47 0.91 57.87
C ALA A 767 -14.28 2.01 56.82
N HIS A 768 -13.21 2.81 56.93
CA HIS A 768 -12.83 3.77 55.88
C HIS A 768 -12.54 3.05 54.56
N PHE A 769 -11.89 1.89 54.58
CA PHE A 769 -11.66 1.10 53.38
C PHE A 769 -12.96 0.71 52.68
N TYR A 770 -13.92 0.11 53.40
CA TYR A 770 -15.21 -0.27 52.81
C TYR A 770 -16.03 0.94 52.34
N LEU A 771 -16.01 2.06 53.06
CA LEU A 771 -16.66 3.31 52.63
C LEU A 771 -16.01 3.89 51.36
N GLY A 772 -14.68 3.84 51.29
CA GLY A 772 -13.90 4.23 50.12
C GLY A 772 -14.22 3.35 48.91
N SER A 773 -14.25 2.03 49.08
CA SER A 773 -14.61 1.07 48.03
C SER A 773 -16.05 1.27 47.53
N MET A 774 -17.02 1.47 48.44
CA MET A 774 -18.41 1.75 48.04
C MET A 774 -18.56 3.10 47.32
N ALA A 775 -17.83 4.13 47.75
CA ALA A 775 -17.82 5.43 47.09
C ALA A 775 -17.18 5.35 45.70
N PHE A 776 -16.10 4.58 45.56
CA PHE A 776 -15.43 4.31 44.29
C PHE A 776 -16.36 3.59 43.30
N GLU A 777 -17.08 2.55 43.75
CA GLU A 777 -18.10 1.87 42.95
C GLU A 777 -19.24 2.82 42.52
N ALA A 778 -19.62 3.76 43.39
CA ALA A 778 -20.60 4.80 43.09
C ALA A 778 -20.05 5.94 42.20
N LYS A 779 -18.78 5.86 41.78
CA LYS A 779 -18.04 6.87 41.01
C LYS A 779 -17.88 8.24 41.71
N ASP A 780 -18.06 8.27 43.02
CA ASP A 780 -17.74 9.44 43.85
C ASP A 780 -16.25 9.40 44.25
N PHE A 781 -15.39 9.74 43.29
CA PHE A 781 -13.94 9.65 43.44
C PHE A 781 -13.38 10.61 44.49
N THR A 782 -14.08 11.70 44.81
CA THR A 782 -13.64 12.66 45.84
C THR A 782 -13.82 12.06 47.22
N SER A 783 -15.00 11.50 47.51
CA SER A 783 -15.25 10.80 48.78
C SER A 783 -14.42 9.52 48.91
N ALA A 784 -14.22 8.79 47.81
CA ALA A 784 -13.39 7.59 47.79
C ALA A 784 -11.94 7.91 48.17
N LEU A 785 -11.34 8.91 47.51
CA LEU A 785 -9.98 9.35 47.77
C LEU A 785 -9.80 9.87 49.21
N GLY A 786 -10.79 10.60 49.75
CA GLY A 786 -10.77 11.03 51.15
C GLY A 786 -10.70 9.86 52.13
N ASN A 787 -11.55 8.84 51.93
CA ASN A 787 -11.54 7.65 52.77
C ASN A 787 -10.27 6.81 52.61
N PHE A 788 -9.77 6.62 51.38
CA PHE A 788 -8.52 5.89 51.15
C PHE A 788 -7.31 6.61 51.75
N LYS A 789 -7.29 7.95 51.79
CA LYS A 789 -6.26 8.72 52.50
C LYS A 789 -6.25 8.40 54.00
N GLU A 790 -7.41 8.26 54.65
CA GLU A 790 -7.47 7.83 56.05
C GLU A 790 -6.91 6.41 56.25
N VAL A 791 -7.16 5.50 55.31
CA VAL A 791 -6.56 4.15 55.31
C VAL A 791 -5.04 4.18 55.11
N ILE A 792 -4.55 5.05 54.23
CA ILE A 792 -3.11 5.22 53.97
C ILE A 792 -2.41 5.82 55.19
N ASN A 793 -3.00 6.85 55.79
CA ASN A 793 -2.47 7.52 56.98
C ASN A 793 -2.43 6.61 58.21
N SER A 794 -3.40 5.69 58.33
CA SER A 794 -3.43 4.71 59.42
C SER A 794 -2.32 3.65 59.29
N ASN A 795 -1.74 3.53 58.10
CA ASN A 795 -0.72 2.57 57.73
C ASN A 795 -1.16 1.10 57.95
N ASN A 796 -2.48 0.82 57.83
CA ASN A 796 -3.07 -0.49 58.10
C ASN A 796 -2.64 -1.53 57.06
N PRO A 797 -1.78 -2.52 57.39
CA PRO A 797 -1.26 -3.48 56.43
C PRO A 797 -2.34 -4.34 55.73
N LYS A 798 -3.53 -4.44 56.33
CA LYS A 798 -4.65 -5.21 55.78
C LYS A 798 -5.21 -4.60 54.50
N TYR A 799 -5.20 -3.28 54.38
CA TYR A 799 -5.86 -2.55 53.29
C TYR A 799 -5.01 -1.45 52.67
N ILE A 800 -3.82 -1.17 53.19
CA ILE A 800 -2.96 -0.12 52.69
C ILE A 800 -2.59 -0.33 51.23
N ASP A 801 -2.28 -1.56 50.82
CA ASP A 801 -1.97 -1.89 49.43
C ASP A 801 -3.15 -1.54 48.52
N ASP A 802 -4.34 -2.02 48.85
CA ASP A 802 -5.56 -1.79 48.07
C ASP A 802 -5.93 -0.29 48.05
N ALA A 803 -5.83 0.39 49.19
CA ALA A 803 -6.11 1.82 49.30
C ALA A 803 -5.11 2.67 48.49
N LEU A 804 -3.83 2.30 48.49
CA LEU A 804 -2.81 2.95 47.66
C LEU A 804 -3.06 2.70 46.18
N ILE A 805 -3.43 1.48 45.78
CA ILE A 805 -3.81 1.15 44.38
C ILE A 805 -5.01 1.98 43.93
N TYR A 806 -6.07 2.07 44.75
CA TYR A 806 -7.24 2.88 44.43
C TYR A 806 -6.89 4.38 44.39
N ALA A 807 -6.15 4.89 45.38
CA ALA A 807 -5.78 6.30 45.43
C ALA A 807 -4.86 6.70 44.27
N SER A 808 -3.85 5.90 43.96
CA SER A 808 -2.93 6.16 42.85
C SER A 808 -3.65 6.11 41.50
N GLY A 809 -4.57 5.16 41.30
CA GLY A 809 -5.42 5.09 40.11
C GLY A 809 -6.31 6.32 39.94
N ILE A 810 -7.00 6.75 41.02
CA ILE A 810 -7.84 7.96 41.01
C ILE A 810 -7.01 9.21 40.67
N GLU A 811 -5.85 9.38 41.29
CA GLU A 811 -4.98 10.55 41.05
C GLU A 811 -4.37 10.51 39.64
N PHE A 812 -4.03 9.31 39.13
CA PHE A 812 -3.56 9.12 37.76
C PHE A 812 -4.63 9.54 36.74
N ASP A 813 -5.88 9.10 36.92
CA ASP A 813 -7.01 9.45 36.05
C ASP A 813 -7.34 10.96 36.11
N ARG A 814 -7.13 11.59 37.27
CA ARG A 814 -7.22 13.05 37.46
C ARG A 814 -6.04 13.82 36.86
N LYS A 815 -5.07 13.13 36.24
CA LYS A 815 -3.83 13.69 35.68
C LYS A 815 -2.91 14.34 36.74
N ASN A 816 -3.10 14.00 38.01
CA ASN A 816 -2.24 14.43 39.10
C ASN A 816 -1.08 13.43 39.28
N TYR A 817 -0.21 13.39 38.27
CA TYR A 817 0.83 12.36 38.15
C TYR A 817 1.84 12.38 39.29
N GLU A 818 2.10 13.54 39.91
CA GLU A 818 3.01 13.63 41.06
C GLU A 818 2.41 12.93 42.30
N ALA A 819 1.13 13.16 42.59
CA ALA A 819 0.44 12.49 43.70
C ALA A 819 0.28 10.98 43.44
N ALA A 820 -0.03 10.60 42.19
CA ALA A 820 -0.10 9.21 41.78
C ALA A 820 1.27 8.53 41.91
N TYR A 821 2.35 9.18 41.47
CA TYR A 821 3.72 8.68 41.62
C TYR A 821 4.06 8.46 43.09
N GLY A 822 3.78 9.43 43.96
CA GLY A 822 4.03 9.29 45.41
C GLY A 822 3.24 8.14 46.05
N ALA A 823 1.98 7.95 45.63
CA ALA A 823 1.17 6.81 46.11
C ALA A 823 1.70 5.46 45.59
N TYR A 824 2.13 5.38 44.33
CA TYR A 824 2.77 4.18 43.79
C TYR A 824 4.14 3.90 44.42
N GLU A 825 4.93 4.94 44.69
CA GLU A 825 6.20 4.80 45.40
C GLU A 825 5.97 4.24 46.81
N HIS A 826 4.98 4.79 47.52
CA HIS A 826 4.59 4.29 48.83
C HIS A 826 4.14 2.82 48.74
N LEU A 827 3.33 2.47 47.75
CA LEU A 827 2.90 1.10 47.50
C LEU A 827 4.10 0.17 47.27
N ASN A 828 5.07 0.57 46.46
CA ASN A 828 6.26 -0.23 46.19
C ASN A 828 7.09 -0.48 47.47
N MET A 829 7.08 0.46 48.42
CA MET A 829 7.77 0.33 49.71
C MET A 829 7.04 -0.60 50.67
N VAL A 830 5.71 -0.50 50.76
CA VAL A 830 4.91 -1.21 51.79
C VAL A 830 4.35 -2.54 51.31
N ALA A 831 4.16 -2.73 50.01
CA ALA A 831 3.59 -3.94 49.45
C ALA A 831 4.45 -5.16 49.79
N SER A 832 3.83 -6.16 50.40
CA SER A 832 4.49 -7.43 50.69
C SER A 832 4.36 -8.44 49.54
N LYS A 833 3.34 -8.28 48.69
CA LYS A 833 3.06 -9.14 47.53
C LYS A 833 3.82 -8.68 46.30
N SER A 834 4.38 -9.62 45.54
CA SER A 834 5.11 -9.29 44.30
C SER A 834 4.21 -8.61 43.29
N GLU A 835 2.96 -9.06 43.17
CA GLU A 835 1.99 -8.52 42.22
C GLU A 835 1.70 -7.04 42.46
N ASN A 836 1.57 -6.64 43.73
CA ASN A 836 1.33 -5.24 44.11
C ASN A 836 2.57 -4.36 43.91
N LYS A 837 3.78 -4.93 44.08
CA LYS A 837 5.03 -4.24 43.71
C LYS A 837 5.14 -4.04 42.20
N ASP A 838 4.72 -5.02 41.40
CA ASP A 838 4.72 -4.91 39.94
C ASP A 838 3.74 -3.81 39.48
N VAL A 839 2.54 -3.75 40.07
CA VAL A 839 1.56 -2.66 39.85
C VAL A 839 2.17 -1.30 40.20
N ALA A 840 2.84 -1.21 41.35
CA ALA A 840 3.49 0.01 41.81
C ALA A 840 4.59 0.48 40.86
N GLN A 841 5.50 -0.42 40.49
CA GLN A 841 6.63 -0.11 39.61
C GLN A 841 6.18 0.31 38.20
N LEU A 842 5.16 -0.35 37.66
CA LEU A 842 4.55 0.04 36.39
C LEU A 842 3.85 1.40 36.48
N GLY A 843 3.14 1.66 37.57
CA GLY A 843 2.52 2.96 37.85
C GLY A 843 3.53 4.10 37.95
N MET A 844 4.64 3.89 38.68
CA MET A 844 5.76 4.84 38.78
C MET A 844 6.38 5.10 37.40
N LEU A 845 6.64 4.07 36.61
CA LEU A 845 7.18 4.19 35.25
C LEU A 845 6.30 5.08 34.37
N ARG A 846 4.99 4.80 34.33
CA ARG A 846 4.02 5.58 33.53
C ARG A 846 3.92 7.03 34.00
N CYS A 847 3.88 7.26 35.31
CA CYS A 847 3.86 8.61 35.88
C CYS A 847 5.14 9.38 35.52
N ALA A 848 6.32 8.78 35.73
CA ALA A 848 7.60 9.41 35.38
C ALA A 848 7.68 9.79 33.91
N TYR A 849 7.19 8.92 33.02
CA TYR A 849 7.14 9.18 31.59
C TYR A 849 6.21 10.36 31.24
N LEU A 850 4.99 10.38 31.79
CA LEU A 850 4.03 11.47 31.59
C LEU A 850 4.51 12.81 32.17
N MET A 851 5.32 12.75 33.23
CA MET A 851 5.97 13.90 33.85
C MET A 851 7.27 14.31 33.14
N LYS A 852 7.68 13.58 32.10
CA LYS A 852 8.92 13.80 31.33
C LYS A 852 10.19 13.78 32.18
N LYS A 853 10.23 12.93 33.22
CA LYS A 853 11.41 12.71 34.07
C LYS A 853 12.22 11.52 33.53
N ASP A 854 12.97 11.72 32.44
CA ASP A 854 13.65 10.64 31.70
C ASP A 854 14.58 9.76 32.57
N GLN A 855 15.29 10.33 33.55
CA GLN A 855 16.14 9.54 34.46
C GLN A 855 15.34 8.60 35.36
N ASP A 856 14.18 9.05 35.85
CA ASP A 856 13.31 8.26 36.71
C ASP A 856 12.64 7.13 35.92
N VAL A 857 12.30 7.38 34.65
CA VAL A 857 11.80 6.35 33.72
C VAL A 857 12.83 5.23 33.57
N VAL A 858 14.10 5.58 33.33
CA VAL A 858 15.17 4.59 33.19
C VAL A 858 15.32 3.76 34.48
N ALA A 859 15.36 4.40 35.64
CA ALA A 859 15.50 3.71 36.91
C ALA A 859 14.31 2.78 37.23
N ALA A 860 13.08 3.21 36.91
CA ALA A 860 11.88 2.39 37.11
C ALA A 860 11.85 1.19 36.15
N ALA A 861 12.18 1.40 34.87
CA ALA A 861 12.23 0.33 33.87
C ALA A 861 13.34 -0.69 34.14
N ASP A 862 14.52 -0.25 34.60
CA ASP A 862 15.62 -1.14 35.00
C ASP A 862 15.18 -2.13 36.08
N LYS A 863 14.48 -1.63 37.12
CA LYS A 863 13.96 -2.47 38.20
C LYS A 863 12.94 -3.49 37.69
N LEU A 864 11.99 -3.07 36.86
CA LEU A 864 10.98 -3.95 36.27
C LEU A 864 11.62 -5.07 35.43
N LEU A 865 12.63 -4.74 34.63
CA LEU A 865 13.28 -5.72 33.76
C LEU A 865 14.21 -6.67 34.53
N GLN A 866 14.85 -6.22 35.62
CA GLN A 866 15.62 -7.08 36.52
C GLN A 866 14.74 -8.11 37.25
N ASN A 867 13.50 -7.73 37.61
CA ASN A 867 12.53 -8.61 38.25
C ASN A 867 11.88 -9.62 37.29
N LYS A 868 12.41 -9.76 36.06
CA LYS A 868 11.94 -10.70 35.02
C LYS A 868 10.48 -10.47 34.62
N ALA A 869 10.04 -9.21 34.54
CA ALA A 869 8.77 -8.88 33.90
C ALA A 869 8.67 -9.56 32.53
N GLN A 870 7.50 -10.10 32.19
CA GLN A 870 7.27 -10.83 30.94
C GLN A 870 6.14 -10.21 30.11
N GLY A 871 6.07 -10.58 28.83
CA GLY A 871 5.01 -10.16 27.94
C GLY A 871 4.94 -8.65 27.72
N SER A 872 3.73 -8.10 27.74
CA SER A 872 3.44 -6.69 27.44
C SER A 872 4.11 -5.71 28.40
N VAL A 873 4.23 -6.04 29.69
CA VAL A 873 4.87 -5.18 30.69
C VAL A 873 6.35 -4.98 30.41
N ALA A 874 7.06 -6.04 30.00
CA ALA A 874 8.46 -5.95 29.62
C ALA A 874 8.66 -5.08 28.38
N ASN A 875 7.75 -5.19 27.41
CA ASN A 875 7.79 -4.39 26.18
C ASN A 875 7.48 -2.92 26.46
N GLU A 876 6.49 -2.61 27.30
CA GLU A 876 6.19 -1.24 27.74
C GLU A 876 7.39 -0.61 28.48
N ALA A 877 8.02 -1.37 29.39
CA ALA A 877 9.20 -0.92 30.11
C ALA A 877 10.39 -0.62 29.18
N ARG A 878 10.71 -1.54 28.26
CA ARG A 878 11.76 -1.32 27.25
C ARG A 878 11.45 -0.14 26.36
N PHE A 879 10.19 0.02 25.95
CA PHE A 879 9.79 1.12 25.09
C PHE A 879 10.00 2.50 25.73
N TYR A 880 9.47 2.72 26.93
CA TYR A 880 9.65 4.00 27.63
C TYR A 880 11.10 4.24 28.02
N ARG A 881 11.84 3.20 28.42
CA ARG A 881 13.28 3.30 28.69
C ARG A 881 14.05 3.67 27.42
N GLY A 882 13.74 3.04 26.29
CA GLY A 882 14.35 3.32 25.00
C GLY A 882 14.13 4.77 24.55
N GLN A 883 12.90 5.29 24.65
CA GLN A 883 12.62 6.71 24.40
C GLN A 883 13.39 7.64 25.34
N SER A 884 13.37 7.36 26.63
CA SER A 884 14.04 8.21 27.62
C SER A 884 15.56 8.19 27.45
N LEU A 885 16.14 7.04 27.14
CA LEU A 885 17.56 6.90 26.82
C LEU A 885 17.93 7.68 25.55
N LYS A 886 17.06 7.70 24.53
CA LYS A 886 17.24 8.54 23.35
C LYS A 886 17.25 10.03 23.71
N ASN A 887 16.30 10.49 24.53
CA ASN A 887 16.23 11.88 25.01
C ASN A 887 17.49 12.27 25.81
N LEU A 888 18.04 11.34 26.59
CA LEU A 888 19.27 11.50 27.35
C LEU A 888 20.56 11.36 26.51
N GLY A 889 20.45 11.14 25.20
CA GLY A 889 21.61 10.97 24.29
C GLY A 889 22.33 9.63 24.40
N GLN A 890 21.76 8.63 25.10
CA GLN A 890 22.31 7.29 25.25
C GLN A 890 21.82 6.34 24.13
N SER A 891 22.12 6.71 22.88
CA SER A 891 21.55 6.08 21.67
C SER A 891 21.82 4.58 21.54
N GLU A 892 22.99 4.07 21.93
CA GLU A 892 23.29 2.62 21.84
C GLU A 892 22.38 1.78 22.75
N LYS A 893 22.15 2.24 23.99
CA LYS A 893 21.24 1.54 24.90
C LYS A 893 19.79 1.66 24.46
N ALA A 894 19.41 2.83 23.93
CA ALA A 894 18.09 3.03 23.35
C ALA A 894 17.82 2.06 22.19
N ILE A 895 18.79 1.87 21.29
CA ILE A 895 18.68 0.93 20.17
C ILE A 895 18.44 -0.50 20.66
N ALA A 896 19.16 -0.96 21.68
CA ALA A 896 19.01 -2.32 22.20
C ALA A 896 17.57 -2.60 22.70
N ASP A 897 16.97 -1.65 23.41
CA ASP A 897 15.59 -1.78 23.89
C ASP A 897 14.58 -1.70 22.75
N LEU A 898 14.71 -0.69 21.89
CA LEU A 898 13.77 -0.46 20.79
C LEU A 898 13.83 -1.61 19.77
N GLN A 899 14.98 -2.25 19.56
CA GLN A 899 15.10 -3.43 18.69
C GLN A 899 14.28 -4.61 19.19
N GLU A 900 14.21 -4.83 20.50
CA GLU A 900 13.41 -5.92 21.06
C GLU A 900 11.92 -5.63 20.89
N VAL A 901 11.50 -4.38 21.15
CA VAL A 901 10.10 -3.95 21.04
C VAL A 901 9.65 -3.90 19.57
N ALA A 902 10.52 -3.48 18.66
CA ALA A 902 10.24 -3.33 17.23
C ALA A 902 9.91 -4.66 16.52
N LYS A 903 10.21 -5.81 17.12
CA LYS A 903 9.89 -7.14 16.56
C LYS A 903 8.39 -7.37 16.39
N ASP A 904 7.55 -6.74 17.22
CA ASP A 904 6.09 -6.85 17.11
C ASP A 904 5.44 -5.55 16.63
N THR A 905 5.47 -5.37 15.31
CA THR A 905 4.87 -4.23 14.61
C THR A 905 3.35 -4.16 14.68
N ARG A 906 2.67 -5.17 15.26
CA ARG A 906 1.22 -5.14 15.52
C ARG A 906 0.87 -4.30 16.75
N SER A 907 1.84 -4.07 17.63
CA SER A 907 1.68 -3.22 18.81
C SER A 907 2.06 -1.77 18.50
N ALA A 908 1.43 -0.82 19.19
CA ALA A 908 1.72 0.61 19.01
C ALA A 908 3.19 0.91 19.35
N PHE A 909 3.68 0.33 20.44
CA PHE A 909 5.08 0.45 20.87
C PHE A 909 6.06 -0.14 19.84
N GLY A 910 5.74 -1.29 19.24
CA GLY A 910 6.59 -1.89 18.21
C GLY A 910 6.64 -1.07 16.93
N ALA A 911 5.49 -0.59 16.45
CA ALA A 911 5.41 0.26 15.28
C ALA A 911 6.15 1.61 15.48
N GLU A 912 5.98 2.23 16.64
CA GLU A 912 6.71 3.44 17.00
C GLU A 912 8.21 3.18 17.15
N SER A 913 8.61 2.03 17.73
CA SER A 913 10.01 1.65 17.89
C SER A 913 10.72 1.49 16.54
N GLN A 914 10.05 0.97 15.52
CA GLN A 914 10.58 0.89 14.15
C GLN A 914 10.93 2.28 13.60
N TYR A 915 10.02 3.25 13.77
CA TYR A 915 10.25 4.64 13.41
C TYR A 915 11.38 5.27 14.23
N LEU A 916 11.38 5.09 15.56
CA LEU A 916 12.40 5.66 16.45
C LEU A 916 13.80 5.12 16.17
N LEU A 917 13.94 3.84 15.83
CA LEU A 917 15.22 3.26 15.40
C LEU A 917 15.72 3.92 14.12
N ALA A 918 14.84 4.10 13.13
CA ALA A 918 15.19 4.78 11.89
C ALA A 918 15.58 6.24 12.14
N ASP A 919 14.86 6.95 13.03
CA ASP A 919 15.18 8.34 13.42
C ASP A 919 16.55 8.41 14.10
N ILE A 920 16.85 7.50 15.04
CA ILE A 920 18.18 7.44 15.67
C ILE A 920 19.29 7.24 14.61
N TYR A 921 19.10 6.34 13.64
CA TYR A 921 20.08 6.14 12.57
C TYR A 921 20.21 7.35 11.65
N TYR A 922 19.10 8.03 11.35
CA TYR A 922 19.09 9.25 10.55
C TYR A 922 19.86 10.38 11.24
N GLN A 923 19.58 10.65 12.53
CA GLN A 923 20.28 11.66 13.32
C GLN A 923 21.78 11.35 13.46
N ALA A 924 22.16 10.07 13.43
CA ALA A 924 23.55 9.63 13.39
C ALA A 924 24.20 9.66 11.99
N ASN A 925 23.55 10.27 10.99
CA ASN A 925 23.94 10.31 9.57
C ASN A 925 24.17 8.91 8.95
N SER A 926 23.62 7.85 9.56
CA SER A 926 23.72 6.47 9.09
C SER A 926 22.57 6.15 8.13
N TYR A 927 22.51 6.87 7.01
CA TYR A 927 21.37 6.85 6.08
C TYR A 927 21.01 5.47 5.54
N ASP A 928 22.00 4.62 5.23
CA ASP A 928 21.74 3.26 4.74
C ASP A 928 21.09 2.35 5.82
N LYS A 929 21.41 2.57 7.10
CA LYS A 929 20.76 1.85 8.22
C LYS A 929 19.33 2.35 8.42
N ALA A 930 19.11 3.66 8.35
CA ALA A 930 17.78 4.26 8.44
C ALA A 930 16.87 3.77 7.29
N GLU A 931 17.37 3.82 6.05
CA GLU A 931 16.69 3.31 4.86
C GLU A 931 16.31 1.84 5.04
N LYS A 932 17.26 0.99 5.42
CA LYS A 932 17.02 -0.45 5.62
C LYS A 932 16.02 -0.73 6.72
N GLN A 933 16.05 0.03 7.83
CA GLN A 933 15.09 -0.11 8.93
C GLN A 933 13.67 0.21 8.44
N ILE A 934 13.49 1.32 7.71
CA ILE A 934 12.18 1.74 7.21
C ILE A 934 11.67 0.77 6.15
N GLN A 935 12.52 0.32 5.21
CA GLN A 935 12.14 -0.68 4.21
C GLN A 935 11.73 -2.00 4.86
N SER A 936 12.43 -2.44 5.91
CA SER A 936 12.03 -3.62 6.69
C SER A 936 10.67 -3.41 7.35
N PHE A 937 10.45 -2.24 7.95
CA PHE A 937 9.17 -1.90 8.57
C PHE A 937 8.01 -1.89 7.55
N MET A 938 8.21 -1.26 6.39
CA MET A 938 7.25 -1.26 5.28
C MET A 938 6.91 -2.67 4.82
N LYS A 939 7.93 -3.54 4.69
CA LYS A 939 7.74 -4.94 4.30
C LYS A 939 7.02 -5.78 5.37
N GLU A 940 7.31 -5.53 6.65
CA GLU A 940 6.66 -6.23 7.76
C GLU A 940 5.21 -5.79 7.98
N GLY A 941 4.90 -4.53 7.67
CA GLY A 941 3.56 -3.95 7.83
C GLY A 941 3.16 -3.69 9.29
N THR A 942 2.14 -2.85 9.48
CA THR A 942 1.58 -2.52 10.80
C THR A 942 0.12 -2.07 10.69
N PRO A 943 -0.73 -2.32 11.70
CA PRO A 943 -2.03 -1.66 11.81
C PRO A 943 -1.93 -0.17 12.22
N HIS A 944 -0.76 0.30 12.66
CA HIS A 944 -0.56 1.67 13.12
C HIS A 944 -0.08 2.58 11.99
N GLU A 945 -1.00 2.97 11.11
CA GLU A 945 -0.71 3.73 9.87
C GLU A 945 0.02 5.05 10.13
N TYR A 946 -0.25 5.73 11.25
CA TYR A 946 0.45 6.95 11.65
C TYR A 946 1.98 6.74 11.72
N TRP A 947 2.44 5.67 12.35
CA TRP A 947 3.86 5.37 12.47
C TRP A 947 4.49 4.94 11.15
N MET A 948 3.73 4.23 10.31
CA MET A 948 4.16 3.93 8.94
C MET A 948 4.33 5.21 8.11
N ALA A 949 3.37 6.14 8.19
CA ALA A 949 3.44 7.42 7.51
C ALA A 949 4.65 8.25 7.98
N ARG A 950 4.88 8.33 9.31
CA ARG A 950 6.06 9.00 9.89
C ARG A 950 7.38 8.39 9.40
N ALA A 951 7.45 7.06 9.28
CA ALA A 951 8.62 6.37 8.73
C ALA A 951 8.84 6.68 7.24
N ILE A 952 7.78 6.78 6.42
CA ILE A 952 7.90 7.14 5.00
C ILE A 952 8.32 8.60 4.81
N VAL A 953 7.83 9.52 5.65
CA VAL A 953 8.33 10.90 5.68
C VAL A 953 9.84 10.91 5.97
N LEU A 954 10.28 10.14 6.98
CA LEU A 954 11.71 10.03 7.30
C LEU A 954 12.52 9.37 6.17
N LEU A 955 11.94 8.42 5.43
CA LEU A 955 12.58 7.83 4.25
C LEU A 955 12.80 8.87 3.15
N SER A 956 11.85 9.78 2.95
CA SER A 956 12.04 10.94 2.07
C SER A 956 13.21 11.81 2.53
N ASP A 957 13.28 12.11 3.82
CA ASP A 957 14.39 12.88 4.42
C ASP A 957 15.74 12.16 4.23
N VAL A 958 15.78 10.82 4.32
CA VAL A 958 16.95 9.98 4.03
C VAL A 958 17.40 10.11 2.57
N TYR A 959 16.49 9.98 1.60
CA TYR A 959 16.84 10.10 0.18
C TYR A 959 17.27 11.52 -0.20
N ALA A 960 16.61 12.54 0.37
CA ALA A 960 17.01 13.93 0.20
C ALA A 960 18.45 14.16 0.71
N ALA A 961 18.80 13.60 1.87
CA ALA A 961 20.15 13.68 2.43
C ALA A 961 21.19 12.91 1.60
N LYS A 962 20.79 11.82 0.93
CA LYS A 962 21.62 11.08 -0.04
C LYS A 962 21.73 11.77 -1.42
N GLY A 963 21.00 12.87 -1.64
CA GLY A 963 21.00 13.63 -2.88
C GLY A 963 19.98 13.17 -3.94
N ASP A 964 19.17 12.15 -3.65
CA ASP A 964 18.12 11.66 -4.55
C ASP A 964 16.79 12.38 -4.30
N LYS A 965 16.71 13.62 -4.78
CA LYS A 965 15.49 14.45 -4.66
C LYS A 965 14.29 13.85 -5.38
N PHE A 966 14.52 13.07 -6.44
CA PHE A 966 13.44 12.45 -7.20
C PHE A 966 12.74 11.38 -6.36
N GLN A 967 13.50 10.42 -5.82
CA GLN A 967 12.93 9.39 -4.95
C GLN A 967 12.32 9.99 -3.68
N ALA A 968 12.99 10.97 -3.06
CA ALA A 968 12.45 11.67 -1.89
C ALA A 968 11.06 12.26 -2.17
N ARG A 969 10.89 12.91 -3.33
CA ARG A 969 9.62 13.50 -3.74
C ARG A 969 8.56 12.44 -4.04
N GLN A 970 8.92 11.35 -4.73
CA GLN A 970 8.00 10.26 -5.05
C GLN A 970 7.38 9.61 -3.81
N TYR A 971 8.18 9.39 -2.75
CA TYR A 971 7.64 8.85 -1.49
C TYR A 971 6.62 9.77 -0.84
N LEU A 972 6.84 11.09 -0.86
CA LEU A 972 5.92 12.07 -0.28
C LEU A 972 4.65 12.27 -1.13
N GLU A 973 4.77 12.31 -2.46
CA GLU A 973 3.61 12.39 -3.36
C GLU A 973 2.74 11.12 -3.23
N SER A 974 3.37 9.95 -3.14
CA SER A 974 2.68 8.70 -2.85
C SER A 974 2.02 8.72 -1.47
N LEU A 975 2.71 9.17 -0.43
CA LEU A 975 2.14 9.30 0.90
C LEU A 975 0.92 10.24 0.91
N GLN A 976 1.03 11.40 0.26
CA GLN A 976 -0.05 12.40 0.14
C GLN A 976 -1.29 11.86 -0.57
N ALA A 977 -1.11 11.06 -1.63
CA ALA A 977 -2.22 10.49 -2.37
C ALA A 977 -2.98 9.40 -1.59
N ASN A 978 -2.24 8.64 -0.78
CA ASN A 978 -2.72 7.35 -0.28
C ASN A 978 -3.05 7.32 1.21
N TYR A 979 -2.35 8.09 2.04
CA TYR A 979 -2.66 8.16 3.47
C TYR A 979 -3.98 8.93 3.69
N LYS A 980 -4.92 8.32 4.45
CA LYS A 980 -6.25 8.89 4.72
C LYS A 980 -6.40 9.44 6.14
N GLY A 981 -5.32 9.44 6.92
CA GLY A 981 -5.29 10.06 8.24
C GLY A 981 -5.56 11.57 8.17
N GLN A 982 -6.08 12.12 9.26
CA GLN A 982 -6.44 13.54 9.40
C GLN A 982 -5.49 14.31 10.32
N GLU A 983 -4.38 13.69 10.71
CA GLU A 983 -3.37 14.25 11.59
C GLU A 983 -2.68 15.45 10.92
N THR A 984 -2.78 16.61 11.55
CA THR A 984 -2.31 17.88 10.99
C THR A 984 -0.79 17.94 10.88
N ASP A 985 -0.08 17.36 11.85
CA ASP A 985 1.39 17.29 11.87
C ASP A 985 1.94 16.56 10.64
N LEU A 986 1.38 15.41 10.27
CA LEU A 986 1.78 14.66 9.08
C LEU A 986 1.50 15.45 7.80
N THR A 987 0.33 16.09 7.70
CA THR A 987 -0.04 16.89 6.53
C THR A 987 0.91 18.07 6.32
N GLU A 988 1.29 18.76 7.40
CA GLU A 988 2.30 19.83 7.39
C GLU A 988 3.69 19.28 7.05
N MET A 989 4.08 18.14 7.60
CA MET A 989 5.36 17.51 7.31
C MET A 989 5.51 17.19 5.82
N ILE A 990 4.50 16.58 5.22
CA ILE A 990 4.48 16.22 3.79
C ILE A 990 4.56 17.48 2.92
N SER A 991 3.68 18.45 3.19
CA SER A 991 3.58 19.66 2.37
C SER A 991 4.85 20.52 2.41
N SER A 992 5.45 20.67 3.60
CA SER A 992 6.69 21.43 3.77
C SER A 992 7.88 20.79 3.05
N ARG A 993 8.02 19.47 3.13
CA ARG A 993 9.12 18.73 2.47
C ARG A 993 8.96 18.66 0.96
N LEU A 994 7.73 18.49 0.46
CA LEU A 994 7.45 18.62 -0.98
C LEU A 994 7.80 20.01 -1.52
N ALA A 995 7.55 21.07 -0.74
CA ALA A 995 7.94 22.43 -1.13
C ALA A 995 9.46 22.62 -1.17
N ALA A 996 10.21 22.00 -0.24
CA ALA A 996 11.67 22.06 -0.19
C ALA A 996 12.39 21.22 -1.28
N LEU A 997 11.68 20.26 -1.89
CA LEU A 997 12.18 19.39 -2.97
C LEU A 997 11.85 19.92 -4.38
N LYS A 998 11.21 21.09 -4.49
CA LYS A 998 11.11 21.86 -5.74
C LYS A 998 12.46 22.48 -6.08
#